data_AF-A0A177XYB5-F1
#
_entry.id   AF-A0A177XYB5-F1
#
_cell.length_a   1.000
_cell.length_b   1.000
_cell.length_c   1.000
_cell.angle_alpha   90.00
_cell.angle_beta   90.00
_cell.angle_gamma   90.00
#
_symmetry.space_group_name_H-M   'P 1'
#
loop_
_entity.id
_entity.type
_entity.pdbx_description
1 polymer ?
#
loop_
_entity_poly.entity_id
_entity_poly.type
_entity_poly.pdbx_seq_one_letter_code
_entity_poly.pdbx_strand_id
1 'polypeptide(L)'
;MKQNKLFFALAALLPYYAGAAYNDLGTDYSNAEVNSHVWNEALSPIELVNSILCFTAQFNGVEFVNQGPYSVLADESACFDNQEDGSTGQSSGASNTPSYMKAISNVTRQDDTSPLIVNVWLPDMGEDGQSQAIKFKAEISQGANESNPFGSFTFNFDFFDSFSAGNQLGGGEVITVDTVPGSIGFTLYESSSQGSDTYQQSASVVMSSDRSNGVALTGVNHSGNGQTSYALAFNSSNVLIQSVNGGFSNLPYKSGNNSGQCLSRTSFDSFAHRYDLFDSTTGAKVNINSGFSIKYDSDSNGSYDSYGHIGYWGAWTETEGALTNGDTVIRDTGGVQTTYTYVNAPGRLVKNTVKILALANARGIRFSYWDSTIFADNNYDQWVVQYMTAAGDPVGQDGFYKTGKLAWGQNGPQITDQTPALISLSANESLYMYSEQLGGEVKYLDGQSALTYYEQTFINGSETGSGELLNSGSITLTCYDNCPIGTFAIGDLTNYSGSNSPFETTSGPFTFTFTTTGGNALTLVSVASSEPVRYTASLTQNDINSTPHSWGVRSGPMIIGSVSNSYDIYNPAIVSEFYVWETGINTWNQLSTVRDGSNSIVSFSRPLQLAYQHSNAKDRSGSAGDYDGQTFMINYGGNGDLWGIPYSNDNNRYRPAFSLADGVLLGDSSQYVVKAIELEQTMQNAAGQCSNLTLQDPAVPVPSSVQGSADIGDMPIVTGDPSVIAGVTQ
;
A
#
# COMPACT_ATOMS: atom_id res chain seq x y z
N MET A 1 57.54 63.28 18.88
CA MET A 1 56.33 63.44 19.71
C MET A 1 55.33 62.34 19.31
N LYS A 2 55.01 61.47 20.27
CA LYS A 2 53.98 60.42 20.32
C LYS A 2 53.25 60.05 19.01
N GLN A 3 53.66 58.93 18.38
CA GLN A 3 52.77 58.09 17.59
C GLN A 3 52.18 57.02 18.51
N ASN A 4 50.86 56.86 18.49
CA ASN A 4 50.17 55.83 19.23
C ASN A 4 48.95 55.37 18.42
N LYS A 5 48.79 54.03 18.35
CA LYS A 5 47.61 53.26 17.92
C LYS A 5 47.42 53.18 16.39
N LEU A 6 47.06 52.04 15.80
CA LEU A 6 46.03 51.09 16.21
C LEU A 6 46.30 49.71 15.57
N PHE A 7 46.28 48.62 16.34
CA PHE A 7 46.26 47.24 15.85
C PHE A 7 44.88 46.94 15.27
N PHE A 8 44.79 46.54 13.99
CA PHE A 8 43.59 45.95 13.40
C PHE A 8 43.73 44.43 13.47
N ALA A 9 42.85 43.78 14.23
CA ALA A 9 42.66 42.34 14.18
C ALA A 9 41.84 42.00 12.94
N LEU A 10 42.38 41.15 12.07
CA LEU A 10 41.71 40.62 10.89
C LEU A 10 40.82 39.46 11.35
N ALA A 11 39.51 39.68 11.46
CA ALA A 11 38.55 38.60 11.68
C ALA A 11 38.26 37.92 10.33
N ALA A 12 38.61 36.65 10.21
CA ALA A 12 38.24 35.81 9.08
C ALA A 12 36.72 35.58 9.12
N LEU A 13 36.00 36.20 8.19
CA LEU A 13 34.60 35.88 7.89
C LEU A 13 34.59 34.55 7.10
N LEU A 14 34.36 33.45 7.82
CA LEU A 14 33.91 32.21 7.18
C LEU A 14 32.49 32.44 6.63
N PRO A 15 32.17 32.00 5.40
CA PRO A 15 30.80 32.03 4.91
C PRO A 15 29.95 31.10 5.78
N TYR A 16 28.98 31.68 6.47
CA TYR A 16 27.85 30.94 7.02
C TYR A 16 27.10 30.33 5.83
N TYR A 17 27.28 29.02 5.59
CA TYR A 17 26.30 28.27 4.82
C TYR A 17 25.04 28.22 5.68
N ALA A 18 24.14 29.19 5.49
CA ALA A 18 22.76 29.00 5.88
C ALA A 18 22.26 27.82 5.05
N GLY A 19 22.05 26.66 5.67
CA GLY A 19 21.35 25.56 5.02
C GLY A 19 20.00 26.10 4.54
N ALA A 20 19.69 25.87 3.26
CA ALA A 20 18.37 26.18 2.73
C ALA A 20 17.33 25.45 3.60
N ALA A 21 16.24 26.12 3.99
CA ALA A 21 15.14 25.45 4.67
C ALA A 21 14.51 24.41 3.73
N TYR A 22 13.89 23.36 4.29
CA TYR A 22 13.31 22.30 3.45
C TYR A 22 12.30 22.81 2.42
N ASN A 23 11.62 23.92 2.70
CA ASN A 23 10.61 24.55 1.83
C ASN A 23 11.16 25.71 0.98
N ASP A 24 12.46 25.94 0.97
CA ASP A 24 13.07 26.92 0.07
C ASP A 24 12.89 26.49 -1.40
N LEU A 25 12.78 27.48 -2.29
CA LEU A 25 12.60 27.23 -3.72
C LEU A 25 13.75 26.39 -4.31
N GLY A 26 13.41 25.31 -4.99
CA GLY A 26 14.36 24.44 -5.68
C GLY A 26 14.73 23.17 -4.90
N THR A 27 14.25 23.00 -3.66
CA THR A 27 14.34 21.71 -2.96
C THR A 27 13.38 20.70 -3.58
N ASP A 28 13.65 19.39 -3.40
CA ASP A 28 12.73 18.34 -3.86
C ASP A 28 11.34 18.52 -3.23
N TYR A 29 11.26 18.92 -1.95
CA TYR A 29 10.00 19.22 -1.28
C TYR A 29 9.20 20.35 -1.97
N SER A 30 9.87 21.46 -2.33
CA SER A 30 9.22 22.59 -2.98
C SER A 30 8.77 22.26 -4.41
N ASN A 31 9.51 21.39 -5.10
CA ASN A 31 9.24 20.94 -6.46
C ASN A 31 8.26 19.76 -6.52
N ALA A 32 8.02 19.06 -5.42
CA ALA A 32 7.11 17.93 -5.39
C ALA A 32 5.69 18.35 -5.77
N GLU A 33 5.15 17.67 -6.77
CA GLU A 33 3.81 17.88 -7.27
C GLU A 33 2.78 17.11 -6.45
N VAL A 34 1.57 17.64 -6.37
CA VAL A 34 0.44 17.00 -5.68
C VAL A 34 -0.62 16.73 -6.73
N ASN A 35 -0.90 15.46 -6.98
CA ASN A 35 -2.00 15.05 -7.83
C ASN A 35 -3.27 15.04 -7.00
N SER A 36 -4.36 15.59 -7.55
CA SER A 36 -5.66 15.58 -6.89
C SER A 36 -6.75 15.17 -7.87
N HIS A 37 -7.62 14.26 -7.45
CA HIS A 37 -8.82 13.90 -8.18
C HIS A 37 -10.06 14.21 -7.34
N VAL A 38 -11.17 14.54 -7.99
CA VAL A 38 -12.44 14.82 -7.31
C VAL A 38 -13.35 13.61 -7.47
N TRP A 39 -13.73 13.02 -6.35
CA TRP A 39 -14.74 11.98 -6.32
C TRP A 39 -16.15 12.56 -6.26
N ASN A 40 -17.02 12.00 -7.09
CA ASN A 40 -18.46 12.16 -6.98
C ASN A 40 -19.11 10.93 -7.59
N GLU A 41 -20.15 10.39 -6.96
CA GLU A 41 -20.85 9.19 -7.43
C GLU A 41 -21.36 9.33 -8.88
N ALA A 42 -21.78 10.54 -9.28
CA ALA A 42 -22.20 10.82 -10.65
C ALA A 42 -21.05 10.72 -11.68
N LEU A 43 -19.80 10.64 -11.24
CA LEU A 43 -18.61 10.43 -12.05
C LEU A 43 -18.18 8.95 -12.11
N SER A 44 -18.77 8.06 -11.32
CA SER A 44 -18.46 6.63 -11.38
C SER A 44 -18.47 6.07 -12.82
N PRO A 45 -19.44 6.42 -13.70
CA PRO A 45 -19.43 5.91 -15.07
C PRO A 45 -18.26 6.39 -15.92
N ILE A 46 -17.60 7.50 -15.53
CA ILE A 46 -16.46 8.05 -16.26
C ILE A 46 -15.11 7.69 -15.62
N GLU A 47 -15.10 7.03 -14.46
CA GLU A 47 -13.85 6.56 -13.83
C GLU A 47 -13.11 5.55 -14.69
N LEU A 48 -13.84 4.63 -15.34
CA LEU A 48 -13.23 3.68 -16.27
C LEU A 48 -12.40 4.41 -17.34
N VAL A 49 -12.89 5.54 -17.85
CA VAL A 49 -12.16 6.34 -18.84
C VAL A 49 -10.85 6.85 -18.25
N ASN A 50 -10.85 7.32 -17.01
CA ASN A 50 -9.63 7.77 -16.34
C ASN A 50 -8.64 6.60 -16.13
N SER A 51 -9.11 5.43 -15.69
CA SER A 51 -8.27 4.25 -15.50
C SER A 51 -7.65 3.76 -16.80
N ILE A 52 -8.44 3.70 -17.89
CA ILE A 52 -7.93 3.36 -19.23
C ILE A 52 -6.89 4.37 -19.69
N LEU A 53 -7.13 5.68 -19.52
CA LEU A 53 -6.18 6.71 -19.91
C LEU A 53 -4.89 6.65 -19.07
N CYS A 54 -5.01 6.39 -17.77
CA CYS A 54 -3.86 6.13 -16.89
C CYS A 54 -3.04 4.94 -17.38
N PHE A 55 -3.70 3.82 -17.66
CA PHE A 55 -3.04 2.59 -18.08
C PHE A 55 -2.34 2.77 -19.42
N THR A 56 -3.01 3.39 -20.39
CA THR A 56 -2.45 3.66 -21.71
C THR A 56 -1.32 4.70 -21.70
N ALA A 57 -1.26 5.59 -20.71
CA ALA A 57 -0.12 6.49 -20.54
C ALA A 57 1.20 5.73 -20.28
N GLN A 58 1.13 4.53 -19.70
CA GLN A 58 2.30 3.69 -19.43
C GLN A 58 2.93 3.05 -20.68
N PHE A 59 2.34 3.25 -21.86
CA PHE A 59 2.79 2.65 -23.12
C PHE A 59 3.85 3.49 -23.83
N ASN A 60 3.96 4.78 -23.48
CA ASN A 60 4.82 5.76 -24.13
C ASN A 60 4.75 5.75 -25.68
N GLY A 61 3.56 5.54 -26.23
CA GLY A 61 3.38 5.25 -27.67
C GLY A 61 3.86 6.34 -28.63
N VAL A 62 4.03 7.58 -28.17
CA VAL A 62 4.54 8.71 -28.97
C VAL A 62 6.02 8.52 -29.34
N GLU A 63 6.80 7.78 -28.54
CA GLU A 63 8.20 7.49 -28.87
C GLU A 63 8.35 6.40 -29.95
N PHE A 64 7.33 5.56 -30.10
CA PHE A 64 7.34 4.37 -30.96
C PHE A 64 6.56 4.55 -32.27
N VAL A 65 6.20 5.78 -32.63
CA VAL A 65 5.46 6.08 -33.86
C VAL A 65 6.24 5.58 -35.08
N ASN A 66 5.59 4.70 -35.85
CA ASN A 66 6.14 4.08 -37.06
C ASN A 66 7.40 3.20 -36.83
N GLN A 67 7.68 2.77 -35.59
CA GLN A 67 8.79 1.86 -35.26
C GLN A 67 8.40 0.37 -35.36
N GLY A 68 7.11 0.08 -35.56
CA GLY A 68 6.57 -1.29 -35.57
C GLY A 68 6.06 -1.72 -34.18
N PRO A 69 5.57 -2.96 -34.06
CA PRO A 69 5.02 -3.47 -32.80
C PRO A 69 6.10 -3.63 -31.71
N TYR A 70 5.76 -3.27 -30.47
CA TYR A 70 6.62 -3.38 -29.30
C TYR A 70 5.85 -3.90 -28.09
N SER A 71 6.57 -4.46 -27.11
CA SER A 71 6.02 -5.01 -25.87
C SER A 71 6.12 -4.00 -24.72
N VAL A 72 5.10 -3.99 -23.86
CA VAL A 72 4.96 -3.12 -22.69
C VAL A 72 4.66 -3.98 -21.47
N LEU A 73 5.27 -3.66 -20.33
CA LEU A 73 4.84 -4.13 -19.00
C LEU A 73 4.21 -2.95 -18.26
N ALA A 74 2.88 -2.91 -18.22
CA ALA A 74 2.13 -1.85 -17.56
C ALA A 74 1.72 -2.30 -16.15
N ASP A 75 1.89 -1.43 -15.16
CA ASP A 75 1.47 -1.63 -13.78
C ASP A 75 -0.05 -1.47 -13.69
N GLU A 76 -0.77 -2.58 -13.51
CA GLU A 76 -2.23 -2.60 -13.42
C GLU A 76 -2.71 -1.94 -12.14
N SER A 77 -2.07 -2.28 -11.00
CA SER A 77 -2.37 -1.68 -9.69
C SER A 77 -2.30 -0.17 -9.73
N ALA A 78 -1.33 0.41 -10.45
CA ALA A 78 -1.21 1.87 -10.56
C ALA A 78 -2.44 2.58 -11.18
N CYS A 79 -3.31 1.88 -11.93
CA CYS A 79 -4.40 2.50 -12.69
C CYS A 79 -5.79 1.88 -12.46
N PHE A 80 -5.85 0.65 -11.94
CA PHE A 80 -7.09 -0.11 -11.74
C PHE A 80 -7.28 -0.60 -10.29
N ASP A 81 -6.62 0.01 -9.31
CA ASP A 81 -6.77 -0.34 -7.90
C ASP A 81 -8.24 -0.37 -7.46
N ASN A 82 -8.72 -1.56 -7.12
CA ASN A 82 -9.99 -1.77 -6.45
C ASN A 82 -9.87 -1.25 -5.01
N GLN A 83 -10.23 0.01 -4.79
CA GLN A 83 -10.37 0.61 -3.45
C GLN A 83 -11.47 -0.07 -2.59
N GLU A 84 -12.09 -1.16 -3.07
CA GLU A 84 -13.14 -1.92 -2.39
C GLU A 84 -12.59 -2.94 -1.37
N ASP A 85 -11.36 -3.41 -1.53
CA ASP A 85 -10.79 -4.39 -0.60
C ASP A 85 -9.99 -3.70 0.52
N GLY A 86 -10.69 -3.44 1.63
CA GLY A 86 -10.10 -3.11 2.93
C GLY A 86 -9.32 -4.27 3.56
N SER A 87 -8.52 -5.00 2.78
CA SER A 87 -7.66 -6.08 3.25
C SER A 87 -6.54 -5.49 4.09
N THR A 88 -6.83 -5.28 5.38
CA THR A 88 -5.82 -5.30 6.42
C THR A 88 -5.39 -6.75 6.61
N GLY A 89 -4.60 -7.28 5.66
CA GLY A 89 -3.87 -8.50 5.88
C GLY A 89 -3.03 -8.34 7.14
N GLN A 90 -3.11 -9.31 8.06
CA GLN A 90 -2.44 -9.36 9.37
C GLN A 90 -0.90 -9.38 9.30
N SER A 91 -0.34 -9.00 8.15
CA SER A 91 1.05 -8.63 7.96
C SER A 91 1.06 -7.48 6.94
N SER A 92 1.37 -6.27 7.42
CA SER A 92 1.42 -5.02 6.65
C SER A 92 2.62 -4.95 5.69
N GLY A 93 2.86 -6.02 4.94
CA GLY A 93 3.93 -6.14 3.94
C GLY A 93 3.52 -6.83 2.63
N ALA A 94 2.25 -7.15 2.40
CA ALA A 94 1.81 -7.94 1.24
C ALA A 94 1.17 -7.15 0.08
N SER A 95 0.79 -5.88 0.26
CA SER A 95 -0.05 -5.19 -0.74
C SER A 95 0.67 -4.22 -1.69
N ASN A 96 2.01 -4.13 -1.66
CA ASN A 96 2.75 -3.17 -2.49
C ASN A 96 3.70 -3.81 -3.51
N THR A 97 3.39 -5.05 -3.93
CA THR A 97 4.09 -5.64 -5.07
C THR A 97 3.39 -5.16 -6.35
N PRO A 98 4.07 -4.44 -7.27
CA PRO A 98 3.47 -4.06 -8.55
C PRO A 98 2.95 -5.29 -9.29
N SER A 99 1.71 -5.22 -9.78
CA SER A 99 1.17 -6.23 -10.69
C SER A 99 1.40 -5.77 -12.13
N TYR A 100 2.37 -6.38 -12.83
CA TYR A 100 2.68 -6.03 -14.22
C TYR A 100 1.89 -6.87 -15.21
N MET A 101 1.21 -6.20 -16.12
CA MET A 101 0.49 -6.79 -17.24
C MET A 101 1.27 -6.62 -18.54
N LYS A 102 1.35 -7.68 -19.33
CA LYS A 102 1.98 -7.65 -20.65
C LYS A 102 1.01 -7.14 -21.70
N ALA A 103 1.41 -6.12 -22.45
CA ALA A 103 0.69 -5.61 -23.61
C ALA A 103 1.59 -5.59 -24.85
N ILE A 104 0.99 -5.71 -26.04
CA ILE A 104 1.64 -5.43 -27.32
C ILE A 104 1.00 -4.18 -27.91
N SER A 105 1.81 -3.22 -28.34
CA SER A 105 1.33 -1.98 -28.95
C SER A 105 1.96 -1.76 -30.32
N ASN A 106 1.19 -1.17 -31.24
CA ASN A 106 1.67 -0.73 -32.53
C ASN A 106 1.09 0.66 -32.84
N VAL A 107 1.97 1.63 -33.02
CA VAL A 107 1.60 3.03 -33.21
C VAL A 107 2.02 3.48 -34.60
N THR A 108 1.06 4.00 -35.36
CA THR A 108 1.30 4.42 -36.75
C THR A 108 0.76 5.81 -37.02
N ARG A 109 1.44 6.52 -37.93
CA ARG A 109 0.99 7.82 -38.44
C ARG A 109 1.40 7.97 -39.89
N GLN A 110 0.44 8.28 -40.76
CA GLN A 110 0.71 8.42 -42.20
C GLN A 110 1.53 9.68 -42.51
N ASP A 111 1.18 10.82 -41.91
CA ASP A 111 1.88 12.10 -42.03
C ASP A 111 1.54 13.03 -40.84
N ASP A 112 2.12 14.23 -40.82
CA ASP A 112 1.97 15.20 -39.73
C ASP A 112 0.56 15.79 -39.58
N THR A 113 -0.34 15.52 -40.53
CA THR A 113 -1.73 15.98 -40.52
C THR A 113 -2.75 14.86 -40.32
N SER A 114 -2.30 13.61 -40.47
CA SER A 114 -3.11 12.43 -40.28
C SER A 114 -3.26 12.10 -38.79
N PRO A 115 -4.38 11.47 -38.38
CA PRO A 115 -4.55 10.96 -37.03
C PRO A 115 -3.43 9.97 -36.65
N LEU A 116 -3.05 9.99 -35.38
CA LEU A 116 -2.21 8.96 -34.78
C LEU A 116 -3.10 7.74 -34.48
N ILE A 117 -2.71 6.57 -34.97
CA ILE A 117 -3.43 5.32 -34.74
C ILE A 117 -2.65 4.47 -33.76
N VAL A 118 -3.26 4.15 -32.62
CA VAL A 118 -2.69 3.30 -31.57
C VAL A 118 -3.50 2.03 -31.49
N ASN A 119 -2.88 0.89 -31.81
CA ASN A 119 -3.49 -0.43 -31.71
C ASN A 119 -2.80 -1.20 -30.58
N VAL A 120 -3.58 -1.82 -29.69
CA VAL A 120 -3.04 -2.58 -28.56
C VAL A 120 -3.78 -3.89 -28.34
N TRP A 121 -3.00 -4.90 -27.98
CA TRP A 121 -3.44 -6.24 -27.60
C TRP A 121 -3.01 -6.55 -26.17
N LEU A 122 -3.96 -6.92 -25.33
CA LEU A 122 -3.80 -7.39 -23.96
C LEU A 122 -4.27 -8.85 -23.93
N PRO A 123 -3.34 -9.83 -23.94
CA PRO A 123 -3.70 -11.24 -24.09
C PRO A 123 -4.23 -11.88 -22.81
N ASP A 124 -3.98 -11.29 -21.65
CA ASP A 124 -4.31 -11.86 -20.35
C ASP A 124 -4.59 -10.73 -19.34
N MET A 125 -5.81 -10.69 -18.82
CA MET A 125 -6.26 -9.79 -17.76
C MET A 125 -7.18 -10.51 -16.78
N GLY A 126 -6.89 -10.42 -15.47
CA GLY A 126 -7.69 -11.02 -14.40
C GLY A 126 -6.97 -12.17 -13.67
N GLU A 127 -7.57 -12.63 -12.57
CA GLU A 127 -7.03 -13.71 -11.74
C GLU A 127 -7.54 -15.11 -12.16
N ASP A 128 -6.81 -16.12 -11.69
CA ASP A 128 -6.95 -17.56 -11.94
C ASP A 128 -8.36 -18.04 -12.36
N GLY A 129 -8.49 -18.46 -13.63
CA GLY A 129 -9.69 -19.09 -14.19
C GLY A 129 -10.73 -18.15 -14.82
N GLN A 130 -10.51 -16.83 -14.81
CA GLN A 130 -11.40 -15.80 -15.40
C GLN A 130 -10.63 -14.81 -16.31
N SER A 131 -9.45 -15.18 -16.81
CA SER A 131 -8.64 -14.35 -17.70
C SER A 131 -9.42 -13.91 -18.95
N GLN A 132 -9.42 -12.60 -19.24
CA GLN A 132 -9.99 -11.99 -20.43
C GLN A 132 -8.90 -11.35 -21.30
N ALA A 133 -9.12 -11.32 -22.60
CA ALA A 133 -8.25 -10.62 -23.54
C ALA A 133 -8.94 -9.34 -24.04
N ILE A 134 -8.18 -8.25 -24.17
CA ILE A 134 -8.71 -6.94 -24.60
C ILE A 134 -7.97 -6.46 -25.84
N LYS A 135 -8.72 -5.96 -26.82
CA LYS A 135 -8.16 -5.14 -27.89
C LYS A 135 -8.64 -3.71 -27.71
N PHE A 136 -7.76 -2.74 -27.93
CA PHE A 136 -8.20 -1.35 -28.06
C PHE A 136 -7.53 -0.64 -29.23
N LYS A 137 -8.26 0.34 -29.76
CA LYS A 137 -7.88 1.18 -30.87
C LYS A 137 -8.16 2.63 -30.51
N ALA A 138 -7.13 3.47 -30.57
CA ALA A 138 -7.27 4.91 -30.47
C ALA A 138 -6.94 5.58 -31.80
N GLU A 139 -7.81 6.47 -32.26
CA GLU A 139 -7.55 7.39 -33.38
C GLU A 139 -7.50 8.82 -32.82
N ILE A 140 -6.30 9.41 -32.81
CA ILE A 140 -6.06 10.72 -32.20
C ILE A 140 -5.78 11.74 -33.29
N SER A 141 -6.77 12.60 -33.58
CA SER A 141 -6.69 13.68 -34.56
C SER A 141 -6.01 14.93 -34.00
N GLN A 142 -6.13 15.18 -32.69
CA GLN A 142 -5.49 16.32 -32.04
C GLN A 142 -5.14 16.00 -30.58
N GLY A 143 -3.90 16.28 -30.17
CA GLY A 143 -3.49 16.16 -28.77
C GLY A 143 -4.16 17.20 -27.87
N ALA A 144 -4.25 16.89 -26.58
CA ALA A 144 -4.74 17.80 -25.55
C ALA A 144 -3.91 19.09 -25.50
N ASN A 145 -4.57 20.22 -25.27
CA ASN A 145 -3.94 21.53 -25.12
C ASN A 145 -4.79 22.44 -24.22
N GLU A 146 -4.31 23.66 -23.92
CA GLU A 146 -5.03 24.57 -23.01
C GLU A 146 -6.45 24.93 -23.45
N SER A 147 -6.70 25.01 -24.76
CA SER A 147 -8.02 25.37 -25.32
C SER A 147 -8.96 24.16 -25.43
N ASN A 148 -8.41 22.96 -25.61
CA ASN A 148 -9.14 21.71 -25.58
C ASN A 148 -8.35 20.66 -24.77
N PRO A 149 -8.61 20.57 -23.45
CA PRO A 149 -7.86 19.66 -22.57
C PRO A 149 -8.17 18.18 -22.82
N PHE A 150 -9.24 17.85 -23.54
CA PHE A 150 -9.54 16.47 -23.92
C PHE A 150 -8.83 16.04 -25.20
N GLY A 151 -8.33 16.99 -26.00
CA GLY A 151 -7.91 16.71 -27.38
C GLY A 151 -9.10 16.31 -28.27
N SER A 152 -8.79 15.72 -29.42
CA SER A 152 -9.76 15.15 -30.35
C SER A 152 -9.35 13.71 -30.63
N PHE A 153 -10.18 12.76 -30.21
CA PHE A 153 -9.92 11.34 -30.40
C PHE A 153 -11.20 10.49 -30.39
N THR A 154 -11.06 9.30 -30.96
CA THR A 154 -11.98 8.17 -30.78
C THR A 154 -11.21 7.01 -30.18
N PHE A 155 -11.74 6.39 -29.14
CA PHE A 155 -11.16 5.25 -28.47
C PHE A 155 -12.18 4.13 -28.39
N ASN A 156 -11.89 2.99 -29.02
CA ASN A 156 -12.73 1.79 -29.01
C ASN A 156 -12.00 0.67 -28.30
N PHE A 157 -12.72 -0.14 -27.53
CA PHE A 157 -12.18 -1.34 -26.89
C PHE A 157 -13.19 -2.49 -26.96
N ASP A 158 -12.69 -3.71 -27.14
CA ASP A 158 -13.47 -4.93 -27.22
C ASP A 158 -12.92 -5.99 -26.24
N PHE A 159 -13.82 -6.64 -25.51
CA PHE A 159 -13.50 -7.70 -24.55
C PHE A 159 -13.69 -9.08 -25.21
N PHE A 160 -12.77 -9.99 -24.94
CA PHE A 160 -12.80 -11.37 -25.42
C PHE A 160 -12.50 -12.35 -24.28
N ASP A 161 -13.05 -13.56 -24.37
CA ASP A 161 -12.71 -14.68 -23.47
C ASP A 161 -11.22 -15.05 -23.59
N SER A 162 -10.72 -15.11 -24.82
CA SER A 162 -9.29 -15.10 -25.14
C SER A 162 -9.12 -14.78 -26.63
N PHE A 163 -7.92 -14.40 -27.06
CA PHE A 163 -7.66 -14.24 -28.49
C PHE A 163 -7.75 -15.55 -29.30
N SER A 164 -7.70 -16.71 -28.64
CA SER A 164 -7.80 -18.02 -29.29
C SER A 164 -9.25 -18.54 -29.36
N ALA A 165 -10.06 -18.30 -28.33
CA ALA A 165 -11.48 -18.67 -28.31
C ALA A 165 -12.34 -17.70 -29.13
N GLY A 166 -11.97 -16.41 -29.17
CA GLY A 166 -12.58 -15.40 -30.04
C GLY A 166 -14.02 -14.98 -29.70
N ASN A 167 -14.56 -15.42 -28.55
CA ASN A 167 -15.89 -15.01 -28.11
C ASN A 167 -15.84 -13.57 -27.59
N GLN A 168 -16.48 -12.62 -28.28
CA GLN A 168 -16.61 -11.24 -27.81
C GLN A 168 -17.59 -11.20 -26.63
N LEU A 169 -17.13 -10.66 -25.51
CA LEU A 169 -17.89 -10.52 -24.26
C LEU A 169 -18.52 -9.13 -24.11
N GLY A 170 -18.10 -8.18 -24.92
CA GLY A 170 -18.57 -6.80 -24.88
C GLY A 170 -17.57 -5.83 -25.50
N GLY A 171 -17.75 -4.57 -25.18
CA GLY A 171 -16.84 -3.50 -25.58
C GLY A 171 -17.41 -2.12 -25.25
N GLY A 172 -16.63 -1.10 -25.57
CA GLY A 172 -17.01 0.28 -25.36
C GLY A 172 -16.32 1.27 -26.28
N GLU A 173 -16.76 2.51 -26.17
CA GLU A 173 -16.37 3.62 -27.03
C GLU A 173 -16.37 4.94 -26.27
N VAL A 174 -15.29 5.69 -26.42
CA VAL A 174 -15.13 7.07 -25.94
C VAL A 174 -14.85 7.96 -27.14
N ILE A 175 -15.64 9.02 -27.30
CA ILE A 175 -15.49 9.98 -28.41
C ILE A 175 -15.50 11.40 -27.84
N THR A 176 -14.49 12.20 -28.18
CA THR A 176 -14.49 13.64 -27.85
C THR A 176 -15.54 14.40 -28.65
N VAL A 177 -16.24 15.33 -28.02
CA VAL A 177 -17.24 16.21 -28.67
C VAL A 177 -16.53 17.42 -29.27
N ASP A 178 -16.41 17.43 -30.61
CA ASP A 178 -15.89 18.53 -31.43
C ASP A 178 -16.96 19.10 -32.40
N THR A 179 -18.15 18.50 -32.42
CA THR A 179 -19.25 18.83 -33.34
C THR A 179 -20.12 20.01 -32.88
N VAL A 180 -19.93 20.49 -31.65
CA VAL A 180 -20.72 21.59 -31.05
C VAL A 180 -19.87 22.85 -30.97
N PRO A 181 -20.16 23.90 -31.77
CA PRO A 181 -19.36 25.13 -31.78
C PRO A 181 -19.26 25.79 -30.40
N GLY A 182 -18.03 26.09 -29.97
CA GLY A 182 -17.76 26.77 -28.69
C GLY A 182 -17.82 25.85 -27.46
N SER A 183 -18.08 24.55 -27.65
CA SER A 183 -18.13 23.54 -26.60
C SER A 183 -17.03 22.51 -26.76
N ILE A 184 -16.70 21.86 -25.65
CA ILE A 184 -15.84 20.69 -25.54
C ILE A 184 -16.56 19.63 -24.71
N GLY A 185 -16.13 18.38 -24.78
CA GLY A 185 -16.73 17.31 -24.01
C GLY A 185 -16.40 15.94 -24.55
N PHE A 186 -17.15 14.92 -24.12
CA PHE A 186 -17.03 13.56 -24.63
C PHE A 186 -18.32 12.78 -24.41
N THR A 187 -18.46 11.69 -25.15
CA THR A 187 -19.44 10.64 -24.91
C THR A 187 -18.76 9.33 -24.58
N LEU A 188 -19.38 8.53 -23.72
CA LEU A 188 -18.97 7.18 -23.38
C LEU A 188 -20.17 6.25 -23.56
N TYR A 189 -19.92 5.05 -24.08
CA TYR A 189 -20.82 3.92 -23.94
C TYR A 189 -20.01 2.64 -23.80
N GLU A 190 -20.44 1.77 -22.88
CA GLU A 190 -19.93 0.42 -22.75
C GLU A 190 -21.09 -0.54 -22.52
N SER A 191 -20.95 -1.73 -23.08
CA SER A 191 -21.78 -2.87 -22.72
C SER A 191 -20.95 -4.14 -22.68
N SER A 192 -21.11 -4.93 -21.62
CA SER A 192 -20.55 -6.27 -21.51
C SER A 192 -21.58 -7.25 -20.96
N SER A 193 -21.38 -8.53 -21.31
CA SER A 193 -22.20 -9.64 -20.84
C SER A 193 -21.33 -10.85 -20.56
N GLN A 194 -21.41 -11.38 -19.35
CA GLN A 194 -20.77 -12.62 -18.96
C GLN A 194 -21.84 -13.54 -18.34
N GLY A 195 -22.18 -14.64 -19.03
CA GLY A 195 -23.28 -15.51 -18.60
C GLY A 195 -24.63 -14.77 -18.57
N SER A 196 -25.28 -14.74 -17.40
CA SER A 196 -26.53 -13.98 -17.17
C SER A 196 -26.31 -12.55 -16.73
N ASP A 197 -25.08 -12.17 -16.40
CA ASP A 197 -24.75 -10.85 -15.90
C ASP A 197 -24.47 -9.89 -17.05
N THR A 198 -25.07 -8.71 -16.95
CA THR A 198 -24.92 -7.64 -17.94
C THR A 198 -24.52 -6.37 -17.22
N TYR A 199 -23.59 -5.66 -17.84
CA TYR A 199 -23.12 -4.37 -17.36
C TYR A 199 -23.20 -3.37 -18.52
N GLN A 200 -23.76 -2.20 -18.25
CA GLN A 200 -23.81 -1.09 -19.19
C GLN A 200 -23.48 0.20 -18.45
N GLN A 201 -22.67 1.03 -19.07
CA GLN A 201 -22.45 2.40 -18.62
C GLN A 201 -22.44 3.37 -19.79
N SER A 202 -22.87 4.60 -19.53
CA SER A 202 -22.97 5.62 -20.56
C SER A 202 -22.81 7.02 -19.99
N ALA A 203 -22.24 7.91 -20.79
CA ALA A 203 -22.14 9.32 -20.47
C ALA A 203 -22.27 10.21 -21.71
N SER A 204 -22.82 11.39 -21.52
CA SER A 204 -22.64 12.52 -22.43
C SER A 204 -22.31 13.76 -21.61
N VAL A 205 -21.14 14.34 -21.87
CA VAL A 205 -20.63 15.51 -21.18
C VAL A 205 -20.42 16.61 -22.22
N VAL A 206 -21.06 17.76 -22.04
CA VAL A 206 -20.89 18.92 -22.91
C VAL A 206 -20.73 20.17 -22.06
N MET A 207 -19.62 20.88 -22.27
CA MET A 207 -19.32 22.11 -21.55
C MET A 207 -18.79 23.18 -22.48
N SER A 208 -18.94 24.43 -22.06
CA SER A 208 -18.26 25.57 -22.70
C SER A 208 -16.75 25.33 -22.79
N SER A 209 -16.13 25.78 -23.88
CA SER A 209 -14.68 25.67 -24.11
C SER A 209 -13.84 26.36 -23.03
N ASP A 210 -14.36 27.42 -22.40
CA ASP A 210 -13.73 28.09 -21.25
C ASP A 210 -14.00 27.38 -19.90
N ARG A 211 -14.78 26.29 -19.90
CA ARG A 211 -15.17 25.48 -18.74
C ARG A 211 -15.94 26.26 -17.67
N SER A 212 -16.48 27.42 -18.03
CA SER A 212 -17.26 28.28 -17.12
C SER A 212 -18.64 27.70 -16.80
N ASN A 213 -19.18 26.86 -17.68
CA ASN A 213 -20.46 26.17 -17.54
C ASN A 213 -20.51 24.87 -18.35
N GLY A 214 -21.40 23.95 -17.95
CA GLY A 214 -21.61 22.70 -18.68
C GLY A 214 -22.73 21.86 -18.10
N VAL A 215 -23.11 20.83 -18.85
CA VAL A 215 -24.14 19.85 -18.50
C VAL A 215 -23.65 18.44 -18.82
N ALA A 216 -24.08 17.48 -18.00
CA ALA A 216 -23.75 16.09 -18.22
C ALA A 216 -24.90 15.16 -17.82
N LEU A 217 -25.00 14.04 -18.52
CA LEU A 217 -25.79 12.89 -18.11
C LEU A 217 -24.86 11.69 -18.02
N THR A 218 -24.94 10.95 -16.92
CA THR A 218 -24.15 9.73 -16.70
C THR A 218 -25.06 8.66 -16.13
N GLY A 219 -24.80 7.39 -16.43
CA GLY A 219 -25.63 6.31 -15.90
C GLY A 219 -25.01 4.94 -16.05
N VAL A 220 -25.39 4.07 -15.13
CA VAL A 220 -24.98 2.66 -15.04
C VAL A 220 -26.21 1.78 -14.96
N ASN A 221 -26.12 0.59 -15.53
CA ASN A 221 -27.12 -0.46 -15.44
C ASN A 221 -26.43 -1.80 -15.27
N HIS A 222 -26.69 -2.45 -14.16
CA HIS A 222 -26.16 -3.77 -13.85
C HIS A 222 -27.30 -4.72 -13.49
N SER A 223 -27.29 -5.93 -14.06
CA SER A 223 -28.34 -6.95 -13.85
C SER A 223 -28.63 -7.26 -12.37
N GLY A 224 -27.62 -7.18 -11.50
CA GLY A 224 -27.76 -7.39 -10.05
C GLY A 224 -28.14 -6.15 -9.23
N ASN A 225 -27.75 -4.94 -9.67
CA ASN A 225 -27.84 -3.70 -8.88
C ASN A 225 -28.88 -2.70 -9.41
N GLY A 226 -29.49 -3.00 -10.57
CA GLY A 226 -30.44 -2.12 -11.23
C GLY A 226 -29.77 -1.00 -12.01
N GLN A 227 -30.57 -0.01 -12.39
CA GLN A 227 -30.15 1.14 -13.20
C GLN A 227 -30.18 2.42 -12.36
N THR A 228 -29.11 3.20 -12.44
CA THR A 228 -29.01 4.53 -11.82
C THR A 228 -28.53 5.55 -12.84
N SER A 229 -29.20 6.70 -12.89
CA SER A 229 -28.86 7.80 -13.81
C SER A 229 -28.68 9.11 -13.03
N TYR A 230 -27.74 9.93 -13.48
CA TYR A 230 -27.44 11.25 -12.93
C TYR A 230 -27.57 12.34 -14.00
N ALA A 231 -27.97 13.52 -13.56
CA ALA A 231 -27.90 14.76 -14.32
C ALA A 231 -27.10 15.80 -13.56
N LEU A 232 -26.20 16.47 -14.28
CA LEU A 232 -25.35 17.51 -13.75
C LEU A 232 -25.51 18.79 -14.57
N ALA A 233 -25.54 19.93 -13.89
CA ALA A 233 -25.36 21.25 -14.47
C ALA A 233 -24.40 22.04 -13.60
N PHE A 234 -23.41 22.69 -14.19
CA PHE A 234 -22.41 23.43 -13.42
C PHE A 234 -22.14 24.82 -14.00
N ASN A 235 -21.59 25.68 -13.13
CA ASN A 235 -20.94 26.94 -13.47
C ASN A 235 -19.57 27.00 -12.80
N SER A 236 -18.81 28.10 -12.89
CA SER A 236 -17.48 28.25 -12.30
C SER A 236 -17.38 27.94 -10.80
N SER A 237 -18.47 28.06 -10.05
CA SER A 237 -18.46 27.99 -8.59
C SER A 237 -19.22 26.80 -8.02
N ASN A 238 -20.25 26.31 -8.71
CA ASN A 238 -21.16 25.30 -8.17
C ASN A 238 -21.55 24.26 -9.23
N VAL A 239 -21.94 23.07 -8.76
CA VAL A 239 -22.59 22.02 -9.55
C VAL A 239 -23.89 21.60 -8.87
N LEU A 240 -24.95 21.48 -9.67
CA LEU A 240 -26.23 20.92 -9.29
C LEU A 240 -26.31 19.49 -9.82
N ILE A 241 -26.58 18.55 -8.92
CA ILE A 241 -26.62 17.11 -9.22
C ILE A 241 -27.99 16.56 -8.85
N GLN A 242 -28.56 15.74 -9.73
CA GLN A 242 -29.81 15.03 -9.50
C GLN A 242 -29.64 13.58 -9.94
N SER A 243 -30.14 12.64 -9.13
CA SER A 243 -30.06 11.20 -9.41
C SER A 243 -31.44 10.55 -9.41
N VAL A 244 -31.54 9.37 -10.03
CA VAL A 244 -32.73 8.50 -9.98
C VAL A 244 -32.32 7.03 -10.12
N ASN A 245 -32.99 6.14 -9.38
CA ASN A 245 -32.94 4.70 -9.62
C ASN A 245 -33.88 4.37 -10.79
N GLY A 246 -33.35 4.47 -12.00
CA GLY A 246 -34.04 4.28 -13.27
C GLY A 246 -33.22 4.88 -14.41
N GLY A 247 -33.78 4.84 -15.63
CA GLY A 247 -33.13 5.41 -16.81
C GLY A 247 -33.22 6.93 -16.88
N PHE A 248 -32.51 7.53 -17.84
CA PHE A 248 -32.47 8.98 -18.05
C PHE A 248 -33.85 9.64 -18.23
N SER A 249 -34.85 8.90 -18.73
CA SER A 249 -36.23 9.39 -18.85
C SER A 249 -36.92 9.62 -17.51
N ASN A 250 -36.43 8.99 -16.43
CA ASN A 250 -36.98 9.09 -15.09
C ASN A 250 -36.39 10.24 -14.28
N LEU A 251 -35.39 10.96 -14.82
CA LEU A 251 -34.76 12.09 -14.13
C LEU A 251 -35.79 13.19 -13.83
N PRO A 252 -35.92 13.65 -12.56
CA PRO A 252 -36.99 14.57 -12.17
C PRO A 252 -37.04 15.89 -12.96
N TYR A 253 -35.93 16.41 -13.47
CA TYR A 253 -35.94 17.62 -14.30
C TYR A 253 -36.76 17.43 -15.59
N LYS A 254 -36.89 16.20 -16.10
CA LYS A 254 -37.74 15.85 -17.25
C LYS A 254 -39.23 16.11 -17.01
N SER A 255 -39.67 16.11 -15.75
CA SER A 255 -41.03 16.45 -15.34
C SER A 255 -41.13 17.87 -14.73
N GLY A 256 -40.10 18.69 -14.91
CA GLY A 256 -40.05 20.09 -14.47
C GLY A 256 -39.48 20.32 -13.07
N ASN A 257 -39.00 19.27 -12.38
CA ASN A 257 -38.36 19.42 -11.07
C ASN A 257 -36.85 19.61 -11.20
N ASN A 258 -36.40 20.86 -11.13
CA ASN A 258 -34.97 21.24 -11.19
C ASN A 258 -34.28 21.24 -9.81
N SER A 259 -34.81 20.53 -8.81
CA SER A 259 -34.20 20.44 -7.48
C SER A 259 -33.17 19.31 -7.43
N GLY A 260 -32.07 19.52 -6.70
CA GLY A 260 -31.00 18.55 -6.58
C GLY A 260 -30.02 18.92 -5.48
N GLN A 261 -28.97 18.12 -5.33
CA GLN A 261 -27.86 18.40 -4.44
C GLN A 261 -26.97 19.48 -5.06
N CYS A 262 -26.70 20.54 -4.30
CA CYS A 262 -25.83 21.62 -4.72
C CYS A 262 -24.47 21.49 -4.03
N LEU A 263 -23.39 21.45 -4.82
CA LEU A 263 -22.02 21.29 -4.33
C LEU A 263 -21.12 22.41 -4.85
N SER A 264 -20.12 22.79 -4.06
CA SER A 264 -19.10 23.77 -4.43
C SER A 264 -18.06 23.15 -5.36
N ARG A 265 -17.69 23.85 -6.43
CA ARG A 265 -16.54 23.52 -7.29
C ARG A 265 -15.25 24.22 -6.86
N THR A 266 -15.29 24.95 -5.75
CA THR A 266 -14.19 25.78 -5.25
C THR A 266 -13.82 25.48 -3.80
N SER A 267 -14.52 24.53 -3.17
CA SER A 267 -14.32 24.17 -1.76
C SER A 267 -14.48 22.66 -1.64
N PHE A 268 -13.44 22.01 -1.12
CA PHE A 268 -13.30 20.57 -1.10
C PHE A 268 -12.84 20.09 0.27
N ASP A 269 -13.37 18.95 0.69
CA ASP A 269 -12.74 18.13 1.72
C ASP A 269 -11.69 17.26 1.01
N SER A 270 -10.49 17.13 1.59
CA SER A 270 -9.35 16.47 0.95
C SER A 270 -8.81 15.35 1.83
N PHE A 271 -8.63 14.18 1.23
CA PHE A 271 -8.13 12.96 1.83
C PHE A 271 -6.86 12.56 1.10
N ALA A 272 -5.75 12.41 1.82
CA ALA A 272 -4.45 12.12 1.24
C ALA A 272 -4.16 10.62 1.32
N HIS A 273 -4.00 9.99 0.16
CA HIS A 273 -3.78 8.54 0.02
C HIS A 273 -2.30 8.17 -0.08
N ARG A 274 -1.46 9.09 -0.56
CA ARG A 274 -0.02 8.87 -0.70
C ARG A 274 0.78 10.08 -0.25
N TYR A 275 1.95 9.80 0.31
CA TYR A 275 2.85 10.83 0.83
C TYR A 275 4.30 10.52 0.50
N ASP A 276 5.05 11.54 0.15
CA ASP A 276 6.51 11.47 0.17
C ASP A 276 7.09 12.07 1.45
N LEU A 277 8.22 11.52 1.87
CA LEU A 277 9.04 12.05 2.96
C LEU A 277 10.25 12.79 2.42
N PHE A 278 10.60 13.88 3.09
CA PHE A 278 11.76 14.70 2.79
C PHE A 278 12.56 14.93 4.06
N ASP A 279 13.87 15.11 3.92
CA ASP A 279 14.71 15.54 5.03
C ASP A 279 14.28 16.94 5.48
N SER A 280 13.98 17.12 6.77
CA SER A 280 13.41 18.36 7.31
C SER A 280 14.40 19.52 7.33
N THR A 281 15.70 19.25 7.11
CA THR A 281 16.74 20.29 7.07
C THR A 281 17.03 20.73 5.65
N THR A 282 17.05 19.81 4.68
CA THR A 282 17.53 20.06 3.31
C THR A 282 16.42 20.05 2.26
N GLY A 283 15.27 19.45 2.56
CA GLY A 283 14.19 19.25 1.61
C GLY A 283 14.47 18.19 0.54
N ALA A 284 15.54 17.40 0.68
CA ALA A 284 15.85 16.29 -0.21
C ALA A 284 14.87 15.13 0.01
N LYS A 285 14.41 14.49 -1.07
CA LYS A 285 13.49 13.34 -0.97
C LYS A 285 14.17 12.15 -0.30
N VAL A 286 13.47 11.53 0.65
CA VAL A 286 13.91 10.31 1.34
C VAL A 286 13.61 9.11 0.43
N ASN A 287 14.67 8.46 -0.05
CA ASN A 287 14.55 7.24 -0.85
C ASN A 287 14.80 6.01 0.03
N ILE A 288 13.94 5.00 -0.08
CA ILE A 288 14.07 3.70 0.59
C ILE A 288 14.40 2.65 -0.47
N ASN A 289 15.48 1.91 -0.25
CA ASN A 289 15.80 0.76 -1.11
C ASN A 289 14.92 -0.44 -0.72
N SER A 290 13.67 -0.44 -1.16
CA SER A 290 12.67 -1.47 -0.81
C SER A 290 12.89 -2.81 -1.52
N GLY A 291 13.56 -2.80 -2.68
CA GLY A 291 13.76 -4.00 -3.50
C GLY A 291 14.09 -3.69 -4.96
N PHE A 292 14.14 -4.72 -5.79
CA PHE A 292 14.21 -4.61 -7.25
C PHE A 292 13.58 -5.81 -7.95
N SER A 293 13.14 -5.59 -9.19
CA SER A 293 12.59 -6.64 -10.04
C SER A 293 13.68 -7.62 -10.49
N ILE A 294 13.30 -8.89 -10.59
CA ILE A 294 14.15 -10.00 -11.02
C ILE A 294 13.50 -10.78 -12.16
N LYS A 295 14.33 -11.39 -13.00
CA LYS A 295 13.96 -12.45 -13.94
C LYS A 295 14.48 -13.78 -13.40
N TYR A 296 13.70 -14.85 -13.52
CA TYR A 296 14.08 -16.19 -13.11
C TYR A 296 13.66 -17.23 -14.16
N ASP A 297 14.23 -18.43 -14.05
CA ASP A 297 13.97 -19.56 -14.93
C ASP A 297 12.97 -20.49 -14.23
N SER A 298 11.68 -20.36 -14.55
CA SER A 298 10.59 -21.07 -13.86
C SER A 298 10.50 -22.56 -14.23
N ASP A 299 10.95 -22.94 -15.43
CA ASP A 299 10.83 -24.30 -15.97
C ASP A 299 12.19 -25.02 -16.12
N SER A 300 13.27 -24.39 -15.65
CA SER A 300 14.65 -24.88 -15.71
C SER A 300 15.15 -25.14 -17.14
N ASN A 301 14.65 -24.38 -18.12
CA ASN A 301 15.04 -24.51 -19.54
C ASN A 301 16.31 -23.72 -19.91
N GLY A 302 16.83 -22.89 -19.00
CA GLY A 302 17.98 -22.01 -19.18
C GLY A 302 17.64 -20.60 -19.70
N SER A 303 16.36 -20.27 -19.83
CA SER A 303 15.84 -18.94 -20.19
C SER A 303 15.27 -18.26 -18.96
N TYR A 304 15.54 -16.97 -18.80
CA TYR A 304 15.04 -16.15 -17.69
C TYR A 304 13.86 -15.30 -18.18
N ASP A 305 12.74 -15.95 -18.45
CA ASP A 305 11.55 -15.36 -19.07
C ASP A 305 10.36 -15.15 -18.11
N SER A 306 10.47 -15.60 -16.86
CA SER A 306 9.52 -15.31 -15.78
C SER A 306 9.99 -14.14 -14.91
N TYR A 307 9.04 -13.37 -14.38
CA TYR A 307 9.27 -12.14 -13.63
C TYR A 307 8.94 -12.30 -12.15
N GLY A 308 9.72 -11.62 -11.32
CA GLY A 308 9.49 -11.53 -9.89
C GLY A 308 10.01 -10.22 -9.32
N HIS A 309 9.85 -10.05 -8.02
CA HIS A 309 10.40 -8.95 -7.27
C HIS A 309 11.07 -9.47 -6.01
N ILE A 310 12.21 -8.90 -5.63
CA ILE A 310 12.85 -9.21 -4.36
C ILE A 310 13.17 -7.94 -3.58
N GLY A 311 12.83 -7.94 -2.29
CA GLY A 311 12.96 -6.79 -1.43
C GLY A 311 13.06 -7.14 0.05
N TYR A 312 12.88 -6.13 0.90
CA TYR A 312 12.99 -6.28 2.36
C TYR A 312 12.03 -7.33 2.93
N TRP A 313 10.84 -7.48 2.33
CA TRP A 313 9.80 -8.40 2.80
C TRP A 313 9.94 -9.83 2.26
N GLY A 314 10.87 -10.08 1.35
CA GLY A 314 11.07 -11.37 0.70
C GLY A 314 11.01 -11.28 -0.82
N ALA A 315 10.70 -12.40 -1.45
CA ALA A 315 10.56 -12.50 -2.90
C ALA A 315 9.12 -12.83 -3.28
N TRP A 316 8.65 -12.18 -4.34
CA TRP A 316 7.44 -12.53 -5.07
C TRP A 316 7.82 -13.02 -6.47
N THR A 317 7.09 -14.00 -6.98
CA THR A 317 7.32 -14.62 -8.28
C THR A 317 5.98 -14.88 -8.97
N GLU A 318 5.91 -14.71 -10.29
CA GLU A 318 4.71 -15.03 -11.11
C GLU A 318 4.17 -16.45 -10.87
N THR A 319 5.07 -17.39 -10.58
CA THR A 319 4.71 -18.76 -10.20
C THR A 319 5.06 -18.97 -8.74
N GLU A 320 4.05 -19.24 -7.92
CA GLU A 320 4.25 -19.50 -6.49
C GLU A 320 5.20 -20.69 -6.27
N GLY A 321 6.20 -20.50 -5.40
CA GLY A 321 7.16 -21.55 -5.06
C GLY A 321 8.17 -21.91 -6.16
N ALA A 322 8.31 -21.10 -7.21
CA ALA A 322 9.22 -21.39 -8.33
C ALA A 322 10.71 -21.27 -7.98
N LEU A 323 11.06 -20.51 -6.93
CA LEU A 323 12.45 -20.33 -6.51
C LEU A 323 12.84 -21.27 -5.37
N THR A 324 13.94 -21.99 -5.56
CA THR A 324 14.62 -22.82 -4.56
C THR A 324 15.93 -22.16 -4.13
N ASN A 325 16.31 -22.34 -2.87
CA ASN A 325 17.59 -21.84 -2.34
C ASN A 325 18.78 -22.27 -3.22
N GLY A 326 19.54 -21.31 -3.72
CA GLY A 326 20.67 -21.52 -4.63
C GLY A 326 20.37 -21.19 -6.10
N ASP A 327 19.11 -20.94 -6.45
CA ASP A 327 18.73 -20.57 -7.81
C ASP A 327 19.36 -19.25 -8.25
N THR A 328 19.52 -19.11 -9.56
CA THR A 328 20.05 -17.89 -10.16
C THR A 328 18.88 -16.98 -10.54
N VAL A 329 18.99 -15.70 -10.18
CA VAL A 329 18.04 -14.66 -10.60
C VAL A 329 18.79 -13.49 -11.23
N ILE A 330 18.15 -12.80 -12.17
CA ILE A 330 18.77 -11.73 -12.95
C ILE A 330 18.04 -10.43 -12.67
N ARG A 331 18.76 -9.39 -12.25
CA ARG A 331 18.25 -8.02 -12.32
C ARG A 331 18.59 -7.45 -13.69
N ASP A 332 17.59 -6.96 -14.39
CA ASP A 332 17.76 -6.20 -15.62
C ASP A 332 17.54 -4.71 -15.30
N THR A 333 18.43 -3.84 -15.77
CA THR A 333 18.28 -2.39 -15.59
C THR A 333 18.72 -1.70 -16.87
N GLY A 334 17.74 -1.40 -17.75
CA GLY A 334 18.00 -0.80 -19.05
C GLY A 334 18.93 -1.65 -19.94
N GLY A 335 18.74 -2.98 -19.95
CA GLY A 335 19.54 -3.94 -20.73
C GLY A 335 20.86 -4.36 -20.06
N VAL A 336 21.19 -3.84 -18.88
CA VAL A 336 22.34 -4.30 -18.09
C VAL A 336 21.89 -5.40 -17.14
N GLN A 337 22.31 -6.63 -17.42
CA GLN A 337 21.99 -7.80 -16.61
C GLN A 337 23.01 -8.00 -15.48
N THR A 338 22.52 -8.06 -14.25
CA THR A 338 23.29 -8.42 -13.06
C THR A 338 22.75 -9.71 -12.46
N THR A 339 23.61 -10.70 -12.28
CA THR A 339 23.25 -12.01 -11.74
C THR A 339 23.36 -12.03 -10.22
N TYR A 340 22.37 -12.67 -9.59
CA TYR A 340 22.31 -12.91 -8.16
C TYR A 340 21.98 -14.38 -7.86
N THR A 341 22.33 -14.83 -6.66
CA THR A 341 21.94 -16.14 -6.14
C THR A 341 20.85 -15.98 -5.10
N TYR A 342 19.69 -16.60 -5.31
CA TYR A 342 18.59 -16.62 -4.36
C TYR A 342 18.97 -17.40 -3.11
N VAL A 343 18.66 -16.83 -1.95
CA VAL A 343 18.90 -17.42 -0.63
C VAL A 343 17.57 -17.49 0.11
N ASN A 344 17.18 -18.70 0.50
CA ASN A 344 16.03 -18.93 1.36
C ASN A 344 16.46 -19.66 2.63
N ALA A 345 16.16 -19.07 3.78
CA ALA A 345 16.41 -19.64 5.10
C ALA A 345 15.08 -20.05 5.76
N PRO A 346 15.05 -21.14 6.55
CA PRO A 346 13.82 -21.73 7.07
C PRO A 346 13.13 -20.89 8.16
N GLY A 347 13.70 -19.74 8.48
CA GLY A 347 13.18 -18.82 9.47
C GLY A 347 13.80 -17.43 9.33
N ARG A 348 13.37 -16.52 10.19
CA ARG A 348 13.85 -15.13 10.24
C ARG A 348 14.21 -14.73 11.67
N LEU A 349 15.31 -14.01 11.81
CA LEU A 349 15.73 -13.42 13.07
C LEU A 349 15.20 -11.98 13.14
N VAL A 350 14.40 -11.69 14.18
CA VAL A 350 13.74 -10.40 14.40
C VAL A 350 14.41 -9.70 15.58
N LYS A 351 15.05 -8.57 15.33
CA LYS A 351 15.50 -7.65 16.37
C LYS A 351 14.33 -6.81 16.85
N ASN A 352 14.18 -6.73 18.17
CA ASN A 352 13.19 -5.93 18.87
C ASN A 352 13.92 -4.86 19.67
N THR A 353 13.64 -3.60 19.38
CA THR A 353 14.14 -2.45 20.15
C THR A 353 13.04 -1.94 21.06
N VAL A 354 13.28 -1.89 22.36
CA VAL A 354 12.28 -1.49 23.34
C VAL A 354 12.01 0.01 23.27
N LYS A 355 10.75 0.37 23.14
CA LYS A 355 10.24 1.73 23.23
C LYS A 355 9.33 1.88 24.44
N ILE A 356 9.22 3.10 24.95
CA ILE A 356 8.44 3.43 26.14
C ILE A 356 7.39 4.47 25.77
N LEU A 357 6.14 4.24 26.15
CA LEU A 357 5.05 5.21 26.05
C LEU A 357 4.51 5.51 27.45
N ALA A 358 4.56 6.78 27.85
CA ALA A 358 3.96 7.21 29.11
C ALA A 358 2.44 6.93 29.11
N LEU A 359 1.88 6.45 30.22
CA LEU A 359 0.45 6.15 30.33
C LEU A 359 -0.44 7.37 30.07
N ALA A 360 0.06 8.57 30.39
CA ALA A 360 -0.62 9.82 30.07
C ALA A 360 -0.93 9.98 28.56
N ASN A 361 -0.14 9.32 27.70
CA ASN A 361 -0.28 9.33 26.24
C ASN A 361 -0.90 8.03 25.70
N ALA A 362 -1.32 7.09 26.57
CA ALA A 362 -1.92 5.82 26.17
C ALA A 362 -3.44 5.94 25.93
N ARG A 363 -4.08 7.05 26.31
CA ARG A 363 -5.50 7.31 26.03
C ARG A 363 -5.74 7.37 24.52
N GLY A 364 -6.86 6.81 24.07
CA GLY A 364 -7.24 6.73 22.66
C GLY A 364 -6.64 5.53 21.92
N ILE A 365 -5.54 4.95 22.41
CA ILE A 365 -4.94 3.76 21.82
C ILE A 365 -5.83 2.55 22.07
N ARG A 366 -6.08 1.80 21.00
CA ARG A 366 -6.77 0.50 21.07
C ARG A 366 -5.77 -0.63 21.22
N PHE A 367 -6.08 -1.52 22.15
CA PHE A 367 -5.31 -2.72 22.43
C PHE A 367 -6.19 -3.96 22.24
N SER A 368 -5.63 -4.99 21.62
CA SER A 368 -6.16 -6.35 21.64
C SER A 368 -5.68 -7.07 22.88
N TYR A 369 -6.57 -7.83 23.51
CA TYR A 369 -6.27 -8.62 24.69
C TYR A 369 -7.01 -9.96 24.65
N TRP A 370 -6.34 -11.02 25.10
CA TRP A 370 -6.88 -12.38 25.14
C TRP A 370 -6.85 -12.93 26.56
N ASP A 371 -7.93 -13.59 26.94
CA ASP A 371 -8.01 -14.36 28.18
C ASP A 371 -8.91 -15.59 28.00
N SER A 372 -9.02 -16.42 29.03
CA SER A 372 -9.84 -17.63 28.98
C SER A 372 -11.32 -17.37 28.68
N THR A 373 -11.81 -16.15 28.93
CA THR A 373 -13.23 -15.82 28.70
C THR A 373 -13.52 -15.53 27.23
N ILE A 374 -12.61 -14.85 26.51
CA ILE A 374 -12.76 -14.66 25.06
C ILE A 374 -12.47 -15.93 24.29
N PHE A 375 -11.46 -16.73 24.70
CA PHE A 375 -11.17 -18.02 24.06
C PHE A 375 -12.32 -19.03 24.16
N ALA A 376 -13.20 -18.89 25.16
CA ALA A 376 -14.39 -19.72 25.31
C ALA A 376 -15.61 -19.18 24.53
N ASP A 377 -15.52 -17.98 23.95
CA ASP A 377 -16.59 -17.32 23.21
C ASP A 377 -16.39 -17.54 21.70
N ASN A 378 -17.13 -18.48 21.12
CA ASN A 378 -16.99 -18.84 19.70
C ASN A 378 -17.47 -17.75 18.71
N ASN A 379 -17.93 -16.59 19.20
CA ASN A 379 -18.40 -15.50 18.33
C ASN A 379 -17.38 -14.36 18.18
N TYR A 380 -16.33 -14.32 19.00
CA TYR A 380 -15.40 -13.21 19.05
C TYR A 380 -13.97 -13.70 19.20
N ASP A 381 -13.04 -13.01 18.55
CA ASP A 381 -11.64 -13.41 18.48
C ASP A 381 -10.80 -12.77 19.60
N GLN A 382 -11.16 -11.56 20.04
CA GLN A 382 -10.36 -10.79 20.99
C GLN A 382 -11.18 -9.72 21.76
N TRP A 383 -10.67 -9.31 22.92
CA TRP A 383 -11.14 -8.11 23.61
C TRP A 383 -10.55 -6.85 22.97
N VAL A 384 -11.35 -5.79 22.89
CA VAL A 384 -10.89 -4.42 22.67
C VAL A 384 -10.68 -3.76 24.03
N VAL A 385 -9.47 -3.26 24.27
CA VAL A 385 -9.03 -2.65 25.53
C VAL A 385 -8.55 -1.23 25.27
N GLN A 386 -8.85 -0.33 26.21
CA GLN A 386 -8.36 1.05 26.20
C GLN A 386 -7.86 1.44 27.59
N TYR A 387 -6.86 2.32 27.64
CA TYR A 387 -6.46 2.98 28.88
C TYR A 387 -7.42 4.15 29.16
N MET A 388 -8.10 4.09 30.31
CA MET A 388 -9.10 5.08 30.73
C MET A 388 -8.68 5.69 32.07
N THR A 389 -9.12 6.92 32.32
CA THR A 389 -8.79 7.68 33.53
C THR A 389 -10.06 8.18 34.22
N ALA A 390 -10.07 8.23 35.55
CA ALA A 390 -11.20 8.75 36.32
C ALA A 390 -11.45 10.24 36.07
N ALA A 391 -10.42 10.98 35.63
CA ALA A 391 -10.53 12.39 35.29
C ALA A 391 -11.11 12.63 33.89
N GLY A 392 -10.85 11.73 32.94
CA GLY A 392 -11.20 11.92 31.53
C GLY A 392 -12.37 11.06 31.03
N ASP A 393 -12.75 10.02 31.78
CA ASP A 393 -13.66 8.97 31.34
C ASP A 393 -14.67 8.60 32.46
N PRO A 394 -15.84 8.02 32.14
CA PRO A 394 -16.85 7.67 33.14
C PRO A 394 -16.50 6.41 33.94
N VAL A 395 -15.28 6.34 34.49
CA VAL A 395 -14.73 5.22 35.26
C VAL A 395 -14.29 5.66 36.66
N GLY A 396 -14.21 4.72 37.61
CA GLY A 396 -13.91 5.03 39.01
C GLY A 396 -12.42 5.19 39.35
N GLN A 397 -11.53 4.72 38.49
CA GLN A 397 -10.07 4.77 38.69
C GLN A 397 -9.35 4.68 37.34
N ASP A 398 -8.08 5.07 37.32
CA ASP A 398 -7.23 4.94 36.15
C ASP A 398 -6.84 3.47 35.93
N GLY A 399 -6.85 3.00 34.68
CA GLY A 399 -6.51 1.62 34.36
C GLY A 399 -6.84 1.19 32.94
N PHE A 400 -6.57 -0.09 32.64
CA PHE A 400 -6.94 -0.72 31.37
C PHE A 400 -8.32 -1.35 31.48
N TYR A 401 -9.23 -0.98 30.57
CA TYR A 401 -10.61 -1.43 30.57
C TYR A 401 -10.93 -2.19 29.28
N LYS A 402 -11.63 -3.31 29.39
CA LYS A 402 -12.27 -3.99 28.26
C LYS A 402 -13.48 -3.17 27.83
N THR A 403 -13.42 -2.52 26.69
CA THR A 403 -14.45 -1.61 26.18
C THR A 403 -15.28 -2.21 25.05
N GLY A 404 -14.82 -3.30 24.43
CA GLY A 404 -15.57 -4.00 23.39
C GLY A 404 -15.05 -5.41 23.12
N LYS A 405 -15.69 -6.10 22.18
CA LYS A 405 -15.24 -7.38 21.61
C LYS A 405 -15.11 -7.24 20.10
N LEU A 406 -14.10 -7.88 19.51
CA LEU A 406 -13.88 -7.88 18.06
C LEU A 406 -14.09 -9.27 17.47
N ALA A 407 -14.77 -9.32 16.33
CA ALA A 407 -14.93 -10.51 15.49
C ALA A 407 -14.49 -10.21 14.04
N TRP A 408 -13.81 -11.14 13.38
CA TRP A 408 -13.49 -11.02 11.96
C TRP A 408 -14.64 -11.51 11.09
N GLY A 409 -15.25 -10.61 10.32
CA GLY A 409 -16.32 -10.92 9.36
C GLY A 409 -15.86 -10.77 7.91
N GLN A 410 -16.76 -11.07 6.96
CA GLN A 410 -16.50 -10.91 5.52
C GLN A 410 -16.11 -9.48 5.11
N ASN A 411 -16.58 -8.47 5.86
CA ASN A 411 -16.30 -7.06 5.60
C ASN A 411 -15.22 -6.49 6.55
N GLY A 412 -14.33 -7.34 7.06
CA GLY A 412 -13.27 -6.96 7.99
C GLY A 412 -13.69 -6.96 9.48
N PRO A 413 -12.88 -6.35 10.37
CA PRO A 413 -13.06 -6.44 11.81
C PRO A 413 -14.29 -5.68 12.29
N GLN A 414 -15.17 -6.36 13.01
CA GLN A 414 -16.39 -5.79 13.59
C GLN A 414 -16.25 -5.67 15.11
N ILE A 415 -16.44 -4.46 15.65
CA ILE A 415 -16.34 -4.20 17.08
C ILE A 415 -17.75 -4.06 17.67
N THR A 416 -18.03 -4.85 18.70
CA THR A 416 -19.22 -4.70 19.54
C THR A 416 -18.82 -4.06 20.85
N ASP A 417 -19.21 -2.81 21.05
CA ASP A 417 -18.95 -2.08 22.30
C ASP A 417 -19.70 -2.70 23.48
N GLN A 418 -19.13 -2.54 24.68
CA GLN A 418 -19.73 -2.97 25.93
C GLN A 418 -19.45 -1.97 27.05
N THR A 419 -20.12 -2.15 28.19
CA THR A 419 -19.81 -1.39 29.41
C THR A 419 -18.35 -1.64 29.81
N PRO A 420 -17.53 -0.59 29.99
CA PRO A 420 -16.12 -0.73 30.37
C PRO A 420 -15.94 -1.58 31.63
N ALA A 421 -15.11 -2.63 31.53
CA ALA A 421 -14.77 -3.51 32.65
C ALA A 421 -13.26 -3.48 32.92
N LEU A 422 -12.88 -3.10 34.15
CA LEU A 422 -11.47 -2.98 34.56
C LEU A 422 -10.76 -4.34 34.48
N ILE A 423 -9.56 -4.35 33.92
CA ILE A 423 -8.63 -5.48 34.03
C ILE A 423 -7.90 -5.34 35.36
N SER A 424 -8.21 -6.23 36.30
CA SER A 424 -7.57 -6.27 37.61
C SER A 424 -6.20 -6.95 37.51
N LEU A 425 -5.15 -6.22 37.88
CA LEU A 425 -3.77 -6.72 37.95
C LEU A 425 -3.31 -6.80 39.40
N SER A 426 -2.55 -7.84 39.73
CA SER A 426 -1.84 -7.97 41.00
C SER A 426 -0.57 -7.12 40.97
N ALA A 427 -0.03 -6.80 42.16
CA ALA A 427 1.20 -6.02 42.25
C ALA A 427 2.36 -6.70 41.49
N ASN A 428 2.97 -5.98 40.55
CA ASN A 428 4.01 -6.46 39.62
C ASN A 428 3.54 -7.52 38.61
N GLU A 429 2.23 -7.66 38.38
CA GLU A 429 1.71 -8.45 37.27
C GLU A 429 1.94 -7.73 35.94
N SER A 430 2.31 -8.48 34.90
CA SER A 430 2.46 -7.95 33.55
C SER A 430 1.19 -8.21 32.74
N LEU A 431 0.63 -7.15 32.17
CA LEU A 431 -0.42 -7.21 31.17
C LEU A 431 0.21 -7.23 29.78
N TYR A 432 -0.04 -8.30 29.03
CA TYR A 432 0.38 -8.45 27.64
C TYR A 432 -0.80 -8.15 26.72
N MET A 433 -0.57 -7.27 25.76
CA MET A 433 -1.56 -6.80 24.80
C MET A 433 -0.91 -6.70 23.43
N TYR A 434 -1.71 -6.41 22.42
CA TYR A 434 -1.25 -6.13 21.07
C TYR A 434 -1.91 -4.85 20.57
N SER A 435 -1.22 -4.02 19.80
CA SER A 435 -1.79 -2.79 19.23
C SER A 435 -1.26 -2.58 17.82
N GLU A 436 -2.17 -2.64 16.84
CA GLU A 436 -1.88 -2.26 15.45
C GLU A 436 -1.34 -0.83 15.36
N GLN A 437 -1.89 0.08 16.18
CA GLN A 437 -1.45 1.49 16.21
C GLN A 437 0.00 1.67 16.68
N LEU A 438 0.49 0.77 17.54
CA LEU A 438 1.87 0.79 18.02
C LEU A 438 2.78 -0.20 17.28
N GLY A 439 2.28 -0.86 16.24
CA GLY A 439 3.05 -1.79 15.42
C GLY A 439 3.28 -3.17 16.04
N GLY A 440 2.47 -3.57 17.03
CA GLY A 440 2.47 -4.94 17.52
C GLY A 440 2.35 -5.10 19.04
N GLU A 441 3.20 -5.96 19.61
CA GLU A 441 3.14 -6.34 21.02
C GLU A 441 3.36 -5.16 21.98
N VAL A 442 2.54 -5.13 23.02
CA VAL A 442 2.56 -4.12 24.08
C VAL A 442 2.57 -4.82 25.43
N LYS A 443 3.41 -4.33 26.34
CA LYS A 443 3.48 -4.81 27.71
C LYS A 443 3.33 -3.66 28.69
N TYR A 444 2.50 -3.87 29.71
CA TYR A 444 2.40 -3.00 30.87
C TYR A 444 2.72 -3.79 32.13
N LEU A 445 3.50 -3.21 33.04
CA LEU A 445 3.79 -3.79 34.36
C LEU A 445 3.04 -2.97 35.41
N ASP A 446 2.24 -3.64 36.23
CA ASP A 446 1.44 -2.97 37.26
C ASP A 446 2.30 -2.08 38.17
N GLY A 447 1.81 -0.86 38.43
CA GLY A 447 2.50 0.18 39.20
C GLY A 447 3.50 1.04 38.40
N GLN A 448 3.75 0.76 37.12
CA GLN A 448 4.58 1.62 36.28
C GLN A 448 3.80 2.80 35.70
N SER A 449 4.51 3.89 35.37
CA SER A 449 3.91 5.09 34.75
C SER A 449 3.95 5.07 33.21
N ALA A 450 4.43 3.97 32.62
CA ALA A 450 4.58 3.80 31.20
C ALA A 450 4.38 2.34 30.79
N LEU A 451 3.95 2.13 29.54
CA LEU A 451 3.96 0.84 28.87
C LEU A 451 5.15 0.73 27.93
N THR A 452 5.51 -0.49 27.57
CA THR A 452 6.55 -0.77 26.57
C THR A 452 5.95 -1.37 25.32
N TYR A 453 6.47 -0.97 24.16
CA TYR A 453 6.18 -1.57 22.86
C TYR A 453 7.51 -1.75 22.11
N TYR A 454 7.50 -2.40 20.96
CA TYR A 454 8.74 -2.77 20.28
C TYR A 454 8.78 -2.26 18.84
N GLU A 455 9.94 -1.74 18.48
CA GLU A 455 10.29 -1.49 17.08
C GLU A 455 10.99 -2.73 16.52
N GLN A 456 10.42 -3.33 15.48
CA GLN A 456 10.90 -4.60 14.91
C GLN A 456 11.74 -4.39 13.65
N THR A 457 12.81 -5.16 13.51
CA THR A 457 13.67 -5.18 12.33
C THR A 457 14.05 -6.62 12.01
N PHE A 458 13.91 -7.02 10.75
CA PHE A 458 14.37 -8.33 10.29
C PHE A 458 15.86 -8.26 9.97
N ILE A 459 16.60 -9.19 10.54
CA ILE A 459 18.02 -9.36 10.24
C ILE A 459 18.13 -10.18 8.97
N ASN A 460 18.42 -9.51 7.86
CA ASN A 460 18.45 -10.14 6.54
C ASN A 460 19.83 -10.69 6.16
N GLY A 461 20.86 -10.41 6.97
CA GLY A 461 22.23 -10.88 6.76
C GLY A 461 23.14 -9.87 6.08
N SER A 462 22.61 -8.72 5.65
CA SER A 462 23.40 -7.65 5.05
C SER A 462 24.16 -6.80 6.08
N GLU A 463 23.84 -6.93 7.37
CA GLU A 463 24.35 -6.12 8.49
C GLU A 463 25.83 -6.44 8.86
N THR A 464 26.72 -6.42 7.86
CA THR A 464 28.13 -6.84 7.93
C THR A 464 29.13 -5.69 7.95
N GLY A 465 28.66 -4.46 7.86
CA GLY A 465 29.47 -3.24 7.91
C GLY A 465 30.11 -2.99 9.28
N SER A 466 31.06 -2.06 9.33
CA SER A 466 31.77 -1.72 10.56
C SER A 466 30.82 -1.21 11.64
N GLY A 467 30.69 -1.96 12.74
CA GLY A 467 29.80 -1.63 13.87
C GLY A 467 28.40 -2.22 13.76
N GLU A 468 28.10 -2.95 12.68
CA GLU A 468 26.84 -3.66 12.50
C GLU A 468 26.85 -5.05 13.18
N LEU A 469 25.66 -5.62 13.33
CA LEU A 469 25.42 -6.84 14.12
C LEU A 469 26.27 -8.04 13.67
N LEU A 470 26.42 -8.21 12.36
CA LEU A 470 27.09 -9.36 11.73
C LEU A 470 28.46 -8.98 11.16
N ASN A 471 29.07 -7.89 11.64
CA ASN A 471 30.42 -7.47 11.24
C ASN A 471 31.48 -8.57 11.44
N SER A 472 31.31 -9.42 12.46
CA SER A 472 32.16 -10.61 12.70
C SER A 472 31.79 -11.84 11.87
N GLY A 473 30.77 -11.76 11.00
CA GLY A 473 30.21 -12.86 10.22
C GLY A 473 29.33 -13.85 11.01
N SER A 474 29.31 -13.74 12.34
CA SER A 474 28.44 -14.53 13.22
C SER A 474 28.24 -13.86 14.58
N ILE A 475 27.09 -14.13 15.19
CA ILE A 475 26.73 -13.75 16.57
C ILE A 475 26.35 -14.98 17.40
N THR A 476 26.45 -14.84 18.72
CA THR A 476 25.91 -15.81 19.68
C THR A 476 24.82 -15.14 20.51
N LEU A 477 23.66 -15.79 20.57
CA LEU A 477 22.47 -15.34 21.27
C LEU A 477 22.20 -16.28 22.45
N THR A 478 21.89 -15.71 23.61
CA THR A 478 21.52 -16.44 24.82
C THR A 478 20.03 -16.29 25.08
N CYS A 479 19.34 -17.43 25.21
CA CYS A 479 17.93 -17.56 25.50
C CYS A 479 17.72 -18.08 26.92
N TYR A 480 16.69 -17.61 27.61
CA TYR A 480 16.37 -18.02 28.98
C TYR A 480 14.93 -18.55 29.17
N ASP A 481 14.05 -18.30 28.20
CA ASP A 481 12.63 -18.63 28.26
C ASP A 481 12.12 -18.96 26.85
N ASN A 482 11.23 -19.96 26.73
CA ASN A 482 10.75 -20.53 25.47
C ASN A 482 11.87 -20.71 24.42
N CYS A 483 12.95 -21.37 24.83
CA CYS A 483 14.13 -21.59 23.98
C CYS A 483 13.89 -22.78 23.05
N PRO A 484 14.08 -22.66 21.73
CA PRO A 484 13.72 -23.73 20.81
C PRO A 484 14.67 -24.93 20.87
N ILE A 485 14.14 -26.15 20.71
CA ILE A 485 14.91 -27.42 20.81
C ILE A 485 15.83 -27.71 19.60
N GLY A 486 15.74 -26.94 18.51
CA GLY A 486 16.41 -27.23 17.24
C GLY A 486 15.40 -27.62 16.15
N THR A 487 15.62 -28.76 15.49
CA THR A 487 14.73 -29.21 14.40
C THR A 487 13.45 -29.84 14.97
N PHE A 488 12.29 -29.35 14.55
CA PHE A 488 10.96 -29.75 15.05
C PHE A 488 10.35 -30.87 14.21
N ALA A 489 10.03 -31.99 14.85
CA ALA A 489 9.14 -33.00 14.29
C ALA A 489 7.68 -32.75 14.71
N ILE A 490 6.71 -33.42 14.08
CA ILE A 490 5.29 -33.25 14.42
C ILE A 490 4.98 -33.51 15.90
N GLY A 491 5.72 -34.43 16.54
CA GLY A 491 5.59 -34.74 17.96
C GLY A 491 5.99 -33.58 18.88
N ASP A 492 6.82 -32.65 18.40
CA ASP A 492 7.26 -31.48 19.17
C ASP A 492 6.26 -30.33 19.06
N LEU A 493 5.21 -30.45 18.24
CA LEU A 493 4.26 -29.38 17.96
C LEU A 493 2.90 -29.60 18.62
N THR A 494 2.77 -30.57 19.52
CA THR A 494 1.45 -30.93 20.07
C THR A 494 0.93 -29.95 21.12
N ASN A 495 1.84 -29.29 21.85
CA ASN A 495 1.51 -28.42 22.97
C ASN A 495 2.13 -27.02 22.80
N TYR A 496 1.51 -26.00 23.41
CA TYR A 496 2.07 -24.64 23.47
C TYR A 496 3.34 -24.56 24.31
N SER A 497 3.44 -25.36 25.38
CA SER A 497 4.60 -25.37 26.28
C SER A 497 4.76 -26.71 27.00
N GLY A 498 5.93 -26.93 27.60
CA GLY A 498 6.24 -28.16 28.32
C GLY A 498 6.61 -29.33 27.41
N SER A 499 6.31 -30.56 27.83
CA SER A 499 6.62 -31.76 27.02
C SER A 499 5.89 -31.71 25.69
N ASN A 500 6.55 -32.16 24.62
CA ASN A 500 5.99 -32.20 23.26
C ASN A 500 5.58 -30.80 22.74
N SER A 501 6.32 -29.78 23.18
CA SER A 501 6.31 -28.42 22.66
C SER A 501 7.66 -28.14 21.98
N PRO A 502 7.76 -27.12 21.10
CA PRO A 502 8.99 -26.85 20.35
C PRO A 502 10.08 -26.22 21.22
N PHE A 503 9.86 -26.13 22.53
CA PHE A 503 10.72 -25.44 23.48
C PHE A 503 11.37 -26.39 24.48
N GLU A 504 12.57 -26.02 24.89
CA GLU A 504 13.37 -26.69 25.90
C GLU A 504 12.61 -26.76 27.21
N THR A 505 12.55 -27.97 27.77
CA THR A 505 11.85 -28.24 29.04
C THR A 505 12.77 -28.18 30.25
N THR A 506 14.09 -28.13 30.01
CA THR A 506 15.09 -28.02 31.07
C THR A 506 15.38 -26.55 31.36
N SER A 507 15.68 -26.24 32.62
CA SER A 507 15.99 -24.87 33.02
C SER A 507 17.46 -24.54 32.74
N GLY A 508 17.70 -23.33 32.23
CA GLY A 508 19.05 -22.82 32.03
C GLY A 508 19.14 -21.89 30.83
N PRO A 509 20.27 -21.17 30.69
CA PRO A 509 20.54 -20.43 29.47
C PRO A 509 20.87 -21.39 28.33
N PHE A 510 20.17 -21.24 27.21
CA PHE A 510 20.47 -21.93 25.95
C PHE A 510 21.18 -20.95 25.02
N THR A 511 22.18 -21.42 24.29
CA THR A 511 22.95 -20.59 23.37
C THR A 511 22.75 -21.03 21.94
N PHE A 512 22.61 -20.04 21.07
CA PHE A 512 22.40 -20.22 19.64
C PHE A 512 23.38 -19.38 18.85
N THR A 513 23.76 -19.85 17.67
CA THR A 513 24.56 -19.09 16.71
C THR A 513 23.72 -18.70 15.52
N PHE A 514 24.04 -17.55 14.93
CA PHE A 514 23.50 -17.07 13.67
C PHE A 514 24.67 -16.57 12.83
N THR A 515 24.77 -16.95 11.56
CA THR A 515 25.91 -16.65 10.68
C THR A 515 25.47 -16.33 9.27
N THR A 516 26.24 -15.53 8.53
CA THR A 516 25.97 -15.18 7.12
C THR A 516 26.51 -16.21 6.12
N THR A 517 27.27 -17.22 6.58
CA THR A 517 27.99 -18.19 5.74
C THR A 517 27.81 -19.64 6.21
N GLY A 518 28.22 -20.60 5.38
CA GLY A 518 28.11 -22.03 5.70
C GLY A 518 26.76 -22.65 5.33
N GLY A 519 26.61 -23.96 5.61
CA GLY A 519 25.42 -24.74 5.21
C GLY A 519 24.12 -24.37 5.93
N ASN A 520 24.21 -23.67 7.07
CA ASN A 520 23.09 -23.12 7.83
C ASN A 520 23.16 -21.58 7.88
N ALA A 521 23.64 -20.95 6.80
CA ALA A 521 23.64 -19.49 6.70
C ALA A 521 22.23 -18.94 6.96
N LEU A 522 22.16 -17.81 7.68
CA LEU A 522 20.95 -17.10 8.07
C LEU A 522 19.94 -17.97 8.82
N THR A 523 20.41 -19.06 9.44
CA THR A 523 19.59 -19.97 10.25
C THR A 523 20.09 -19.94 11.69
N LEU A 524 19.16 -19.92 12.65
CA LEU A 524 19.51 -20.09 14.06
C LEU A 524 19.95 -21.53 14.32
N VAL A 525 21.10 -21.75 14.96
CA VAL A 525 21.65 -23.09 15.23
C VAL A 525 21.97 -23.24 16.71
N SER A 526 21.44 -24.28 17.35
CA SER A 526 21.72 -24.58 18.76
C SER A 526 23.19 -24.94 18.94
N VAL A 527 23.87 -24.30 19.90
CA VAL A 527 25.27 -24.60 20.23
C VAL A 527 25.41 -25.98 20.87
N ALA A 528 24.41 -26.40 21.64
CA ALA A 528 24.47 -27.66 22.40
C ALA A 528 24.30 -28.88 21.49
N SER A 529 23.35 -28.83 20.54
CA SER A 529 23.05 -29.96 19.64
C SER A 529 23.64 -29.83 18.25
N SER A 530 24.10 -28.63 17.85
CA SER A 530 24.46 -28.30 16.45
C SER A 530 23.30 -28.43 15.45
N GLU A 531 22.06 -28.51 15.94
CA GLU A 531 20.86 -28.62 15.09
C GLU A 531 20.35 -27.22 14.69
N PRO A 532 19.96 -27.03 13.42
CA PRO A 532 19.27 -25.82 12.98
C PRO A 532 17.85 -25.78 13.56
N VAL A 533 17.39 -24.58 13.91
CA VAL A 533 16.03 -24.35 14.40
C VAL A 533 15.09 -24.17 13.21
N ARG A 534 14.36 -25.24 12.87
CA ARG A 534 13.47 -25.32 11.71
C ARG A 534 12.50 -26.49 11.81
N TYR A 535 11.48 -26.51 10.99
CA TYR A 535 10.64 -27.70 10.77
C TYR A 535 11.42 -28.77 10.00
N THR A 536 11.15 -30.06 10.24
CA THR A 536 11.72 -31.11 9.37
C THR A 536 11.19 -30.94 7.95
N ALA A 537 12.04 -31.19 6.95
CA ALA A 537 11.68 -31.04 5.52
C ALA A 537 10.52 -31.96 5.07
N SER A 538 10.12 -32.92 5.89
CA SER A 538 8.99 -33.83 5.64
C SER A 538 7.63 -33.28 6.04
N LEU A 539 7.58 -32.19 6.83
CA LEU A 539 6.32 -31.60 7.28
C LEU A 539 5.72 -30.72 6.18
N THR A 540 4.40 -30.79 6.05
CA THR A 540 3.59 -29.98 5.15
C THR A 540 2.66 -29.07 5.94
N GLN A 541 2.10 -28.04 5.29
CA GLN A 541 1.12 -27.16 5.93
C GLN A 541 -0.07 -27.94 6.50
N ASN A 542 -0.49 -29.00 5.81
CA ASN A 542 -1.58 -29.88 6.27
C ASN A 542 -1.26 -30.58 7.58
N ASP A 543 0.00 -30.97 7.82
CA ASP A 543 0.40 -31.61 9.06
C ASP A 543 0.27 -30.63 10.24
N ILE A 544 0.68 -29.38 10.04
CA ILE A 544 0.76 -28.37 11.11
C ILE A 544 -0.55 -27.62 11.36
N ASN A 545 -1.49 -27.61 10.41
CA ASN A 545 -2.82 -26.98 10.55
C ASN A 545 -3.61 -27.52 11.75
N SER A 546 -3.34 -28.77 12.15
CA SER A 546 -3.98 -29.41 13.30
C SER A 546 -3.30 -29.13 14.65
N THR A 547 -2.17 -28.41 14.61
CA THR A 547 -1.35 -28.11 15.80
C THR A 547 -1.62 -26.69 16.30
N PRO A 548 -1.29 -26.39 17.58
CA PRO A 548 -1.29 -25.03 18.08
C PRO A 548 -0.31 -24.07 17.36
N HIS A 549 0.61 -24.59 16.55
CA HIS A 549 1.68 -23.85 15.88
C HIS A 549 1.47 -23.77 14.35
N SER A 550 0.21 -23.75 13.91
CA SER A 550 -0.17 -23.66 12.48
C SER A 550 0.33 -22.39 11.78
N TRP A 551 0.60 -21.34 12.56
CA TRP A 551 1.14 -20.05 12.11
C TRP A 551 2.67 -19.92 12.21
N GLY A 552 3.36 -21.01 12.60
CA GLY A 552 4.79 -21.03 12.86
C GLY A 552 5.12 -21.05 14.36
N VAL A 553 6.42 -21.15 14.66
CA VAL A 553 6.98 -21.12 16.02
C VAL A 553 7.82 -19.86 16.19
N ARG A 554 7.61 -19.14 17.30
CA ARG A 554 8.45 -18.02 17.74
C ARG A 554 9.17 -18.36 19.03
N SER A 555 10.47 -18.10 19.10
CA SER A 555 11.24 -18.25 20.33
C SER A 555 10.86 -17.19 21.37
N GLY A 556 11.22 -17.41 22.63
CA GLY A 556 11.31 -16.31 23.60
C GLY A 556 12.46 -15.34 23.26
N PRO A 557 12.59 -14.25 24.04
CA PRO A 557 13.64 -13.26 23.85
C PRO A 557 15.04 -13.85 23.99
N MET A 558 15.94 -13.44 23.12
CA MET A 558 17.35 -13.79 23.16
C MET A 558 18.20 -12.53 23.13
N ILE A 559 19.33 -12.55 23.82
CA ILE A 559 20.24 -11.39 23.92
C ILE A 559 21.65 -11.75 23.52
N ILE A 560 22.43 -10.75 23.11
CA ILE A 560 23.88 -10.89 23.05
C ILE A 560 24.43 -10.77 24.47
N GLY A 561 25.24 -11.74 24.88
CA GLY A 561 25.79 -11.79 26.25
C GLY A 561 24.88 -12.54 27.22
N SER A 562 24.77 -12.06 28.46
CA SER A 562 24.06 -12.77 29.53
C SER A 562 23.49 -11.80 30.56
N VAL A 563 22.39 -12.20 31.20
CA VAL A 563 21.83 -11.55 32.40
C VAL A 563 22.12 -12.34 33.67
N SER A 564 22.14 -11.64 34.81
CA SER A 564 22.38 -12.26 36.12
C SER A 564 21.16 -13.04 36.63
N ASN A 565 19.95 -12.53 36.40
CA ASN A 565 18.70 -13.21 36.66
C ASN A 565 17.96 -13.42 35.33
N SER A 566 17.43 -14.61 35.07
CA SER A 566 16.72 -14.94 33.83
C SER A 566 15.53 -14.00 33.57
N TYR A 567 14.87 -13.49 34.60
CA TYR A 567 13.76 -12.55 34.47
C TYR A 567 14.20 -11.13 34.06
N ASP A 568 15.49 -10.79 34.19
CA ASP A 568 16.02 -9.49 33.77
C ASP A 568 15.91 -9.31 32.24
N ILE A 569 15.75 -10.39 31.47
CA ILE A 569 15.54 -10.32 30.02
C ILE A 569 14.29 -9.54 29.63
N TYR A 570 13.32 -9.46 30.55
CA TYR A 570 12.06 -8.75 30.37
C TYR A 570 12.05 -7.35 31.00
N ASN A 571 13.19 -6.91 31.56
CA ASN A 571 13.31 -5.61 32.22
C ASN A 571 13.88 -4.58 31.25
N PRO A 572 13.11 -3.57 30.82
CA PRO A 572 13.54 -2.57 29.84
C PRO A 572 14.70 -1.68 30.31
N ALA A 573 14.96 -1.63 31.63
CA ALA A 573 16.11 -0.91 32.19
C ALA A 573 17.42 -1.71 32.10
N ILE A 574 17.35 -3.02 31.84
CA ILE A 574 18.49 -3.92 31.71
C ILE A 574 18.68 -4.35 30.25
N VAL A 575 17.59 -4.75 29.59
CA VAL A 575 17.56 -5.19 28.21
C VAL A 575 16.68 -4.24 27.40
N SER A 576 17.30 -3.44 26.54
CA SER A 576 16.62 -2.52 25.62
C SER A 576 16.59 -3.05 24.18
N GLU A 577 17.29 -4.16 23.92
CA GLU A 577 17.38 -4.83 22.63
C GLU A 577 17.39 -6.35 22.84
N PHE A 578 16.54 -7.06 22.11
CA PHE A 578 16.52 -8.52 22.11
C PHE A 578 16.14 -9.06 20.73
N TYR A 579 16.33 -10.36 20.55
CA TYR A 579 16.15 -11.07 19.29
C TYR A 579 15.15 -12.20 19.48
N VAL A 580 14.27 -12.39 18.50
CA VAL A 580 13.31 -13.49 18.43
C VAL A 580 13.52 -14.22 17.12
N TRP A 581 13.58 -15.54 17.17
CA TRP A 581 13.58 -16.38 15.97
C TRP A 581 12.16 -16.81 15.66
N GLU A 582 11.76 -16.63 14.41
CA GLU A 582 10.51 -17.16 13.87
C GLU A 582 10.82 -18.15 12.76
N THR A 583 10.11 -19.28 12.72
CA THR A 583 10.24 -20.29 11.68
C THR A 583 8.91 -20.97 11.42
N GLY A 584 8.69 -21.45 10.19
CA GLY A 584 7.44 -22.04 9.75
C GLY A 584 7.51 -22.56 8.32
N ILE A 585 6.45 -23.22 7.89
CA ILE A 585 6.31 -23.76 6.53
C ILE A 585 5.98 -22.65 5.53
N ASN A 586 5.25 -21.62 5.98
CA ASN A 586 4.82 -20.52 5.13
C ASN A 586 5.96 -19.55 4.81
N THR A 587 5.89 -18.94 3.63
CA THR A 587 6.89 -17.97 3.14
C THR A 587 7.04 -16.77 4.08
N TRP A 588 5.96 -16.30 4.71
CA TRP A 588 6.03 -15.21 5.68
C TRP A 588 6.79 -15.56 6.97
N ASN A 589 7.00 -16.84 7.28
CA ASN A 589 7.84 -17.25 8.41
C ASN A 589 9.32 -17.39 8.04
N GLN A 590 9.65 -17.35 6.75
CA GLN A 590 10.99 -17.61 6.22
C GLN A 590 11.67 -16.30 5.82
N LEU A 591 12.98 -16.38 5.61
CA LEU A 591 13.76 -15.26 5.06
C LEU A 591 14.12 -15.57 3.62
N SER A 592 13.79 -14.66 2.71
CA SER A 592 14.18 -14.70 1.31
C SER A 592 14.99 -13.47 0.95
N THR A 593 16.20 -13.66 0.42
CA THR A 593 17.13 -12.60 0.01
C THR A 593 17.99 -13.08 -1.16
N VAL A 594 18.96 -12.27 -1.60
CA VAL A 594 19.90 -12.61 -2.67
C VAL A 594 21.33 -12.30 -2.30
N ARG A 595 22.27 -13.05 -2.89
CA ARG A 595 23.69 -12.74 -2.91
C ARG A 595 24.12 -12.18 -4.25
N ASP A 596 25.01 -11.19 -4.21
CA ASP A 596 25.65 -10.67 -5.41
C ASP A 596 26.81 -11.57 -5.89
N GLY A 597 27.45 -11.18 -7.00
CA GLY A 597 28.61 -11.89 -7.54
C GLY A 597 29.85 -11.92 -6.63
N SER A 598 29.87 -11.13 -5.55
CA SER A 598 30.90 -11.17 -4.50
C SER A 598 30.51 -12.10 -3.34
N ASN A 599 29.39 -12.81 -3.45
CA ASN A 599 28.80 -13.67 -2.42
C ASN A 599 28.36 -12.89 -1.16
N SER A 600 28.15 -11.58 -1.28
CA SER A 600 27.62 -10.73 -0.22
C SER A 600 26.09 -10.66 -0.30
N ILE A 601 25.42 -10.69 0.85
CA ILE A 601 23.96 -10.51 0.92
C ILE A 601 23.62 -9.08 0.51
N VAL A 602 22.67 -8.94 -0.42
CA VAL A 602 22.19 -7.63 -0.86
C VAL A 602 21.35 -7.00 0.25
N SER A 603 21.63 -5.73 0.55
CA SER A 603 20.92 -4.99 1.58
C SER A 603 19.65 -4.37 1.03
N PHE A 604 18.52 -4.65 1.69
CA PHE A 604 17.27 -3.94 1.50
C PHE A 604 16.99 -3.08 2.73
N SER A 605 16.55 -1.84 2.50
CA SER A 605 16.15 -0.94 3.56
C SER A 605 14.75 -1.31 4.03
N ARG A 606 14.59 -1.48 5.34
CA ARG A 606 13.25 -1.57 5.93
C ARG A 606 12.49 -0.26 5.73
N PRO A 607 11.15 -0.30 5.76
CA PRO A 607 10.36 0.90 5.92
C PRO A 607 10.75 1.69 7.17
N LEU A 608 10.74 3.01 7.08
CA LEU A 608 10.98 3.87 8.25
C LEU A 608 9.78 3.78 9.18
N GLN A 609 10.05 3.48 10.46
CA GLN A 609 9.04 3.46 11.52
C GLN A 609 9.15 4.74 12.34
N LEU A 610 8.09 5.55 12.33
CA LEU A 610 8.07 6.91 12.85
C LEU A 610 6.90 7.06 13.83
N ALA A 611 7.22 7.30 15.11
CA ALA A 611 6.22 7.71 16.08
C ALA A 611 5.65 9.08 15.69
N TYR A 612 4.33 9.20 15.69
CA TYR A 612 3.60 10.39 15.27
C TYR A 612 2.44 10.67 16.22
N GLN A 613 2.40 11.87 16.79
CA GLN A 613 1.25 12.35 17.56
C GLN A 613 0.38 13.29 16.70
N HIS A 614 -0.90 12.95 16.56
CA HIS A 614 -1.85 13.71 15.75
C HIS A 614 -2.47 14.88 16.53
N SER A 615 -2.86 15.95 15.82
CA SER A 615 -3.48 17.14 16.41
C SER A 615 -4.14 18.03 15.36
N ASN A 616 -5.04 18.93 15.76
CA ASN A 616 -5.71 19.88 14.86
C ASN A 616 -4.75 20.63 13.91
N ALA A 617 -3.60 21.08 14.41
CA ALA A 617 -2.62 21.82 13.62
C ALA A 617 -1.84 20.96 12.61
N LYS A 618 -1.91 19.63 12.76
CA LYS A 618 -1.24 18.65 11.89
C LYS A 618 -2.22 17.94 10.96
N ASP A 619 -3.52 18.17 11.12
CA ASP A 619 -4.55 17.65 10.24
C ASP A 619 -4.80 18.63 9.08
N ARG A 620 -4.93 18.10 7.87
CA ARG A 620 -5.15 18.89 6.64
C ARG A 620 -6.48 19.65 6.67
N SER A 621 -7.51 19.11 7.30
CA SER A 621 -8.80 19.79 7.49
C SER A 621 -8.75 20.87 8.57
N GLY A 622 -7.68 20.89 9.39
CA GLY A 622 -7.55 21.73 10.57
C GLY A 622 -8.26 21.17 11.81
N SER A 623 -8.78 19.94 11.76
CA SER A 623 -9.49 19.27 12.84
C SER A 623 -9.09 17.80 12.95
N ALA A 624 -8.51 17.41 14.08
CA ALA A 624 -8.10 16.04 14.38
C ALA A 624 -9.25 15.14 14.88
N GLY A 625 -10.43 15.72 15.17
CA GLY A 625 -11.60 14.97 15.65
C GLY A 625 -11.27 14.09 16.85
N ASP A 626 -11.71 12.83 16.81
CA ASP A 626 -11.48 11.85 17.88
C ASP A 626 -10.02 11.39 18.00
N TYR A 627 -9.18 11.72 17.01
CA TYR A 627 -7.77 11.34 16.97
C TYR A 627 -6.83 12.40 17.59
N ASP A 628 -7.36 13.51 18.10
CA ASP A 628 -6.56 14.57 18.73
C ASP A 628 -5.74 14.03 19.92
N GLY A 629 -4.43 14.24 19.88
CA GLY A 629 -3.48 13.81 20.91
C GLY A 629 -3.08 12.33 20.85
N GLN A 630 -3.70 11.52 19.99
CA GLN A 630 -3.36 10.09 19.85
C GLN A 630 -2.00 9.89 19.16
N THR A 631 -1.31 8.80 19.51
CA THR A 631 -0.01 8.43 18.95
C THR A 631 -0.15 7.23 18.02
N PHE A 632 0.46 7.33 16.85
CA PHE A 632 0.46 6.33 15.78
C PHE A 632 1.90 5.98 15.41
N MET A 633 2.13 4.72 15.04
CA MET A 633 3.32 4.30 14.33
C MET A 633 3.08 4.45 12.82
N ILE A 634 3.64 5.51 12.24
CA ILE A 634 3.61 5.74 10.79
C ILE A 634 4.79 5.01 10.17
N ASN A 635 4.53 4.26 9.11
CA ASN A 635 5.54 3.55 8.37
C ASN A 635 5.70 4.19 6.99
N TYR A 636 6.93 4.34 6.51
CA TYR A 636 7.22 4.84 5.16
C TYR A 636 8.12 3.87 4.40
N GLY A 637 7.57 3.27 3.34
CA GLY A 637 8.22 2.27 2.49
C GLY A 637 9.01 2.85 1.31
N GLY A 638 8.91 4.16 1.09
CA GLY A 638 9.47 4.85 -0.08
C GLY A 638 8.44 5.09 -1.18
N ASN A 639 8.73 6.00 -2.10
CA ASN A 639 7.93 6.22 -3.33
C ASN A 639 6.42 6.45 -3.11
N GLY A 640 6.06 7.36 -2.19
CA GLY A 640 4.66 7.64 -1.89
C GLY A 640 3.99 6.70 -0.88
N ASP A 641 4.66 5.60 -0.50
CA ASP A 641 4.09 4.56 0.34
C ASP A 641 4.21 4.91 1.83
N LEU A 642 3.11 5.39 2.41
CA LEU A 642 2.99 5.74 3.82
C LEU A 642 1.74 5.08 4.41
N TRP A 643 1.91 4.27 5.46
CA TRP A 643 0.81 3.58 6.14
C TRP A 643 0.87 3.73 7.66
N GLY A 644 -0.17 3.23 8.34
CA GLY A 644 -0.37 3.40 9.79
C GLY A 644 -1.44 4.46 10.13
N ILE A 645 -2.01 5.13 9.13
CA ILE A 645 -3.21 5.95 9.29
C ILE A 645 -4.43 5.02 9.21
N PRO A 646 -5.35 5.04 10.20
CA PRO A 646 -6.58 4.24 10.14
C PRO A 646 -7.44 4.60 8.93
N TYR A 647 -8.19 3.64 8.41
CA TYR A 647 -9.19 3.88 7.38
C TYR A 647 -10.61 3.85 7.96
N SER A 648 -11.48 4.66 7.38
CA SER A 648 -12.92 4.62 7.58
C SER A 648 -13.60 4.13 6.30
N ASN A 649 -14.57 3.23 6.43
CA ASN A 649 -15.45 2.85 5.33
C ASN A 649 -16.72 3.70 5.39
N ASP A 650 -17.02 4.41 4.30
CA ASP A 650 -18.29 5.11 4.08
C ASP A 650 -18.90 4.62 2.76
N ASN A 651 -20.05 3.92 2.83
CA ASN A 651 -20.74 3.33 1.68
C ASN A 651 -19.82 2.52 0.74
N ASN A 652 -19.06 1.56 1.29
CA ASN A 652 -18.09 0.73 0.57
C ASN A 652 -16.88 1.50 0.00
N ARG A 653 -16.67 2.75 0.40
CA ARG A 653 -15.46 3.51 0.04
C ARG A 653 -14.55 3.65 1.24
N TYR A 654 -13.33 3.14 1.12
CA TYR A 654 -12.31 3.28 2.14
C TYR A 654 -11.54 4.60 1.97
N ARG A 655 -11.57 5.43 3.01
CA ARG A 655 -10.82 6.70 3.08
C ARG A 655 -9.91 6.71 4.29
N PRO A 656 -8.76 7.40 4.26
CA PRO A 656 -7.99 7.64 5.46
C PRO A 656 -8.85 8.44 6.45
N ALA A 657 -8.89 8.00 7.71
CA ALA A 657 -9.73 8.59 8.75
C ALA A 657 -9.29 10.01 9.17
N PHE A 658 -8.04 10.36 8.88
CA PHE A 658 -7.48 11.71 8.96
C PHE A 658 -6.39 11.88 7.91
N SER A 659 -5.97 13.11 7.62
CA SER A 659 -4.92 13.37 6.62
C SER A 659 -3.89 14.35 7.15
N LEU A 660 -2.60 14.00 7.02
CA LEU A 660 -1.51 14.86 7.43
C LEU A 660 -1.48 16.12 6.55
N ALA A 661 -1.40 17.28 7.20
CA ALA A 661 -1.11 18.53 6.52
C ALA A 661 0.32 18.50 5.93
N ASP A 662 0.52 19.16 4.80
CA ASP A 662 1.87 19.33 4.23
C ASP A 662 2.75 20.10 5.22
N GLY A 663 3.99 19.65 5.39
CA GLY A 663 4.93 20.30 6.30
C GLY A 663 4.90 19.75 7.72
N VAL A 664 4.06 18.75 8.00
CA VAL A 664 4.08 18.03 9.27
C VAL A 664 5.42 17.31 9.44
N LEU A 665 6.05 17.54 10.60
CA LEU A 665 7.30 16.90 10.98
C LEU A 665 7.05 15.52 11.60
N LEU A 666 7.85 14.54 11.19
CA LEU A 666 7.77 13.15 11.60
C LEU A 666 9.09 12.66 12.21
N GLY A 667 8.98 11.65 13.08
CA GLY A 667 10.10 11.01 13.78
C GLY A 667 10.47 11.67 15.12
N ASP A 668 11.16 10.91 15.97
CA ASP A 668 11.49 11.30 17.35
C ASP A 668 12.29 12.61 17.45
N SER A 669 13.09 12.94 16.43
CA SER A 669 13.85 14.20 16.35
C SER A 669 13.32 15.18 15.30
N SER A 670 12.10 14.95 14.78
CA SER A 670 11.51 15.76 13.71
C SER A 670 12.41 15.84 12.46
N GLN A 671 13.12 14.75 12.16
CA GLN A 671 14.10 14.69 11.08
C GLN A 671 13.47 14.63 9.68
N TYR A 672 12.18 14.31 9.58
CA TYR A 672 11.47 14.20 8.32
C TYR A 672 10.31 15.18 8.24
N VAL A 673 9.98 15.61 7.04
CA VAL A 673 8.80 16.41 6.72
C VAL A 673 7.99 15.71 5.64
N VAL A 674 6.67 15.68 5.81
CA VAL A 674 5.75 14.98 4.91
C VAL A 674 5.12 15.95 3.90
N LYS A 675 4.85 15.44 2.70
CA LYS A 675 4.01 16.11 1.70
C LYS A 675 3.10 15.09 1.01
N ALA A 676 1.81 15.40 0.90
CA ALA A 676 0.89 14.58 0.14
C ALA A 676 1.25 14.66 -1.35
N ILE A 677 1.21 13.53 -2.04
CA ILE A 677 1.42 13.47 -3.50
C ILE A 677 0.17 13.02 -4.24
N GLU A 678 -0.80 12.45 -3.52
CA GLU A 678 -2.09 12.04 -4.07
C GLU A 678 -3.22 12.37 -3.10
N LEU A 679 -4.17 13.16 -3.59
CA LEU A 679 -5.36 13.60 -2.87
C LEU A 679 -6.62 13.11 -3.59
N GLU A 680 -7.50 12.46 -2.84
CA GLU A 680 -8.90 12.37 -3.19
C GLU A 680 -9.64 13.56 -2.58
N GLN A 681 -10.52 14.19 -3.36
CA GLN A 681 -11.31 15.33 -2.93
C GLN A 681 -12.81 15.08 -3.08
N THR A 682 -13.60 15.57 -2.13
CA THR A 682 -15.06 15.63 -2.24
C THR A 682 -15.54 17.07 -2.18
N MET A 683 -16.46 17.43 -3.06
CA MET A 683 -17.03 18.78 -3.09
C MET A 683 -17.89 19.06 -1.84
N GLN A 684 -17.67 20.20 -1.21
CA GLN A 684 -18.46 20.61 -0.04
C GLN A 684 -19.90 21.00 -0.42
N ASN A 685 -20.84 20.81 0.51
CA ASN A 685 -22.24 21.21 0.32
C ASN A 685 -22.38 22.73 0.15
N ALA A 686 -23.08 23.15 -0.91
CA ALA A 686 -23.34 24.55 -1.25
C ALA A 686 -24.85 24.83 -1.33
N ALA A 687 -25.65 24.21 -0.44
CA ALA A 687 -27.11 24.32 -0.41
C ALA A 687 -27.62 25.75 -0.67
N GLY A 688 -28.52 25.88 -1.64
CA GLY A 688 -29.12 27.17 -2.04
C GLY A 688 -28.31 28.02 -3.02
N GLN A 689 -27.05 27.66 -3.33
CA GLN A 689 -26.20 28.44 -4.24
C GLN A 689 -26.32 28.05 -5.72
N CYS A 690 -27.10 27.01 -6.02
CA CYS A 690 -27.35 26.51 -7.38
C CYS A 690 -28.63 27.06 -8.04
N SER A 691 -29.21 28.14 -7.51
CA SER A 691 -30.49 28.70 -8.00
C SER A 691 -30.46 29.15 -9.48
N ASN A 692 -29.27 29.46 -10.01
CA ASN A 692 -29.07 29.85 -11.41
C ASN A 692 -28.65 28.69 -12.32
N LEU A 693 -28.59 27.45 -11.82
CA LEU A 693 -28.23 26.28 -12.60
C LEU A 693 -29.51 25.55 -13.05
N THR A 694 -29.53 25.11 -14.30
CA THR A 694 -30.65 24.38 -14.89
C THR A 694 -30.16 23.06 -15.45
N LEU A 695 -30.71 21.96 -14.95
CA LEU A 695 -30.51 20.62 -15.48
C LEU A 695 -31.26 20.49 -16.80
N GLN A 696 -30.59 19.94 -17.81
CA GLN A 696 -31.12 19.77 -19.16
C GLN A 696 -30.33 18.67 -19.88
N ASP A 697 -30.85 18.22 -21.03
CA ASP A 697 -30.11 17.32 -21.90
C ASP A 697 -28.87 18.03 -22.49
N PRO A 698 -27.71 17.34 -22.57
CA PRO A 698 -26.57 17.82 -23.31
C PRO A 698 -26.90 17.95 -24.80
N ALA A 699 -26.20 18.86 -25.49
CA ALA A 699 -26.40 19.09 -26.92
C ALA A 699 -26.07 17.85 -27.79
N VAL A 700 -25.23 16.95 -27.25
CA VAL A 700 -24.96 15.63 -27.83
C VAL A 700 -25.73 14.59 -27.00
N PRO A 701 -26.57 13.75 -27.61
CA PRO A 701 -27.34 12.75 -26.87
C PRO A 701 -26.42 11.70 -26.23
N VAL A 702 -26.87 11.11 -25.11
CA VAL A 702 -26.19 9.94 -24.53
C VAL A 702 -26.24 8.78 -25.55
N PRO A 703 -25.10 8.15 -25.90
CA PRO A 703 -25.11 7.04 -26.83
C PRO A 703 -25.84 5.82 -26.24
N SER A 704 -26.42 4.99 -27.11
CA SER A 704 -27.14 3.78 -26.71
C SER A 704 -26.48 2.48 -27.20
N SER A 705 -25.39 2.59 -27.97
CA SER A 705 -24.61 1.48 -28.50
C SER A 705 -23.25 1.97 -28.97
N VAL A 706 -22.25 1.07 -28.96
CA VAL A 706 -20.95 1.27 -29.62
C VAL A 706 -21.17 1.39 -31.13
N GLN A 707 -20.51 2.36 -31.79
CA GLN A 707 -20.54 2.51 -33.25
C GLN A 707 -19.25 2.04 -33.93
N GLY A 708 -18.09 2.24 -33.29
CA GLY A 708 -16.79 1.75 -33.75
C GLY A 708 -16.49 0.31 -33.36
N SER A 709 -15.26 -0.14 -33.62
CA SER A 709 -14.75 -1.43 -33.15
C SER A 709 -13.24 -1.38 -32.93
N ALA A 710 -12.74 -2.25 -32.06
CA ALA A 710 -11.31 -2.51 -31.86
C ALA A 710 -10.84 -3.72 -32.69
N ASP A 711 -11.40 -3.91 -33.89
CA ASP A 711 -10.92 -4.93 -34.83
C ASP A 711 -9.61 -4.48 -35.48
N ILE A 712 -8.52 -4.72 -34.77
CA ILE A 712 -7.14 -4.34 -35.14
C ILE A 712 -6.34 -5.50 -35.72
N GLY A 713 -6.98 -6.65 -35.99
CA GLY A 713 -6.33 -7.87 -36.47
C GLY A 713 -5.68 -8.72 -35.38
N ASP A 714 -4.86 -9.68 -35.81
CA ASP A 714 -4.16 -10.64 -34.94
C ASP A 714 -3.04 -9.96 -34.15
N MET A 715 -2.80 -10.45 -32.93
CA MET A 715 -1.71 -9.96 -32.08
C MET A 715 -0.35 -10.22 -32.74
N PRO A 716 0.49 -9.19 -32.97
CA PRO A 716 1.83 -9.37 -33.52
C PRO A 716 2.73 -10.19 -32.58
N ILE A 717 3.65 -10.97 -33.16
CA ILE A 717 4.71 -11.62 -32.40
C ILE A 717 5.85 -10.62 -32.22
N VAL A 718 6.11 -10.22 -30.98
CA VAL A 718 7.27 -9.40 -30.60
C VAL A 718 8.25 -10.29 -29.84
N THR A 719 9.47 -10.42 -30.35
CA THR A 719 10.56 -11.18 -29.74
C THR A 719 11.58 -10.23 -29.12
N GLY A 720 11.85 -10.36 -27.83
CA GLY A 720 12.81 -9.50 -27.11
C GLY A 720 12.23 -8.97 -25.80
N ASP A 721 13.05 -8.22 -25.07
CA ASP A 721 12.66 -7.58 -23.81
C ASP A 721 11.57 -6.51 -24.01
N PRO A 722 10.77 -6.19 -22.98
CA PRO A 722 9.83 -5.08 -22.98
C PRO A 722 10.53 -3.77 -23.36
N SER A 723 9.94 -3.02 -24.29
CA SER A 723 10.44 -1.70 -24.69
C SER A 723 10.03 -0.59 -23.71
N VAL A 724 8.97 -0.82 -22.93
CA VAL A 724 8.48 0.10 -21.90
C VAL A 724 8.05 -0.69 -20.66
N ILE A 725 8.45 -0.23 -19.48
CA ILE A 725 8.07 -0.82 -18.18
C ILE A 725 7.57 0.32 -17.28
N ALA A 726 6.33 0.22 -16.79
CA ALA A 726 5.70 1.21 -15.92
C ALA A 726 5.80 2.66 -16.44
N GLY A 727 5.63 2.86 -17.76
CA GLY A 727 5.77 4.17 -18.40
C GLY A 727 7.21 4.64 -18.68
N VAL A 728 8.23 3.85 -18.35
CA VAL A 728 9.64 4.18 -18.61
C VAL A 728 10.15 3.40 -19.81
N THR A 729 10.58 4.12 -20.86
CA THR A 729 11.28 3.54 -22.02
C THR A 729 12.60 2.92 -21.60
N GLN A 730 12.86 1.69 -22.05
CA GLN A 730 14.02 0.89 -21.66
C GLN A 730 15.27 1.14 -22.52
#